data_AF-F5YGN6-F1
#
_entry.id   AF-F5YGN6-F1
#
_cell.length_a   1.000
_cell.length_b   1.000
_cell.length_c   1.000
_cell.angle_alpha   90.00
_cell.angle_beta   90.00
_cell.angle_gamma   90.00
#
_symmetry.space_group_name_H-M   'P 1'
#
loop_
_entity.id
_entity.type
_entity.pdbx_description
1 polymer ?
#
loop_
_entity_poly.entity_id
_entity_poly.type
_entity_poly.pdbx_seq_one_letter_code
_entity_poly.pdbx_strand_id
1 'polypeptide(L)'
;MKITLKKIIKAFIPYGILKIRNIQRKKSISVNIDKKQHNFSPAHIPNYIMQKRLSQIHELYAAGYTATQWCVEKGYKNVVLYTEKQYWPLMEPIALSFRIDERTTMRAYSKIPFIINYQNEIDFGSFVSDALSTIDLKDVDVVFIIKPDVDLDVEKELKGSKARIVQLPSLIQIIHSYFFSEKPLLLFTSLHPDVHLLTFHAPIFPQKNRTENENNIFKRSKAGLEFTVGLKNGIFNTSTYDEFSYTPSDVLEMITPPPSYLDNNNLRIYNDKEGKYVNIKDGHRVTIGQPENSERTVYFIGQCNFFGHGAPDGGTIPSQLQTLLNSHAPERHFIVQNYGSYIHGRHEDYFRQLFLLPVKPGDIVVIQATPSKHYFWIDLSQILQRPHPYGEVFIDKRHWNENGNRAMADALYKTLEENDFFSEPKENNLPPGTLFAFPHLFGIPESVLQSKAAFSTNIPVKHKLFPGYEKQIEEYKEVLYEHRNKALGENGAIVMTAGPFTYGHRYLVEYAAARASTLYIFVVKDNKTFLEYEDRYAMVKEGTKDLPNVVVLSSGMFIGSRLTFSSYYNREKLQEVKIDPSSDVIFFSKEIAPILNIKTRFVGTEPFDTVTKQYNETMHKIFPENGLSLVEIQRKEIGDVAISASRVRRLLEEKNFVEISKIVPETTLSYLKEKYGG
;
A
#
# COMPACT_ATOMS: atom_id res chain seq x y z
N MET A 1 20.72 -28.17 -25.21
CA MET A 1 21.25 -27.94 -23.84
C MET A 1 20.27 -28.56 -22.83
N LYS A 2 20.61 -29.68 -22.19
CA LYS A 2 19.69 -30.38 -21.25
C LYS A 2 19.61 -29.61 -19.93
N ILE A 3 18.47 -28.98 -19.66
CA ILE A 3 18.17 -28.38 -18.36
C ILE A 3 17.59 -29.50 -17.48
N THR A 4 18.35 -29.97 -16.50
CA THR A 4 17.92 -31.01 -15.56
C THR A 4 16.96 -30.47 -14.50
N LEU A 5 16.03 -31.31 -14.03
CA LEU A 5 15.03 -31.08 -12.96
C LEU A 5 15.56 -30.29 -11.75
N LYS A 6 16.82 -30.50 -11.37
CA LYS A 6 17.52 -29.79 -10.28
C LYS A 6 17.72 -28.28 -10.53
N LYS A 7 17.78 -27.84 -11.79
CA LYS A 7 17.91 -26.42 -12.20
C LYS A 7 16.55 -25.70 -12.23
N ILE A 8 15.47 -26.41 -12.57
CA ILE A 8 14.10 -25.85 -12.63
C ILE A 8 13.52 -25.72 -11.20
N ILE A 9 13.75 -26.72 -10.35
CA ILE A 9 13.33 -26.69 -8.93
C ILE A 9 14.03 -25.55 -8.16
N LYS A 10 15.28 -25.24 -8.50
CA LYS A 10 16.02 -24.10 -7.94
C LYS A 10 15.47 -22.73 -8.35
N ALA A 11 14.69 -22.65 -9.43
CA ALA A 11 14.21 -21.39 -9.99
C ALA A 11 12.86 -20.92 -9.42
N PHE A 12 12.06 -21.82 -8.82
CA PHE A 12 10.70 -21.50 -8.39
C PHE A 12 10.44 -21.65 -6.89
N ILE A 13 11.29 -22.35 -6.13
CA ILE A 13 11.08 -22.60 -4.69
C ILE A 13 12.43 -22.50 -3.95
N PRO A 14 12.58 -21.63 -2.92
CA PRO A 14 13.77 -21.60 -2.09
C PRO A 14 14.03 -22.97 -1.44
N TYR A 15 15.26 -23.45 -1.57
CA TYR A 15 15.74 -24.79 -1.22
C TYR A 15 15.46 -25.22 0.24
N GLY A 16 15.10 -24.29 1.13
CA GLY A 16 14.73 -24.55 2.53
C GLY A 16 13.37 -25.20 2.75
N ILE A 17 12.42 -25.08 1.81
CA ILE A 17 11.04 -25.59 1.98
C ILE A 17 10.95 -27.12 1.78
N LEU A 18 11.83 -27.69 0.96
CA LEU A 18 11.75 -29.11 0.54
C LEU A 18 12.41 -30.10 1.52
N LYS A 19 13.21 -29.63 2.49
CA LYS A 19 14.03 -30.52 3.33
C LYS A 19 13.28 -31.16 4.52
N ILE A 20 12.02 -30.78 4.79
CA ILE A 20 11.37 -31.06 6.09
C ILE A 20 10.32 -32.19 6.04
N ARG A 21 9.97 -32.80 4.90
CA ARG A 21 8.94 -33.86 4.90
C ARG A 21 9.46 -35.16 4.30
N ASN A 22 9.66 -36.15 5.18
CA ASN A 22 9.78 -37.57 4.86
C ASN A 22 8.55 -38.02 4.06
N ILE A 23 8.62 -37.97 2.73
CA ILE A 23 7.61 -38.57 1.85
C ILE A 23 7.96 -40.05 1.72
N GLN A 24 7.41 -40.88 2.62
CA GLN A 24 7.41 -42.32 2.43
C GLN A 24 6.40 -42.71 1.34
N ARG A 25 6.91 -43.50 0.38
CA ARG A 25 6.22 -44.16 -0.73
C ARG A 25 4.94 -44.88 -0.27
N LYS A 26 3.80 -44.67 -0.94
CA LYS A 26 2.81 -45.75 -1.17
C LYS A 26 1.90 -45.46 -2.38
N LYS A 27 1.57 -46.55 -3.08
CA LYS A 27 1.02 -46.69 -4.43
C LYS A 27 -0.46 -46.26 -4.58
N SER A 28 -0.75 -45.66 -5.74
CA SER A 28 -1.99 -45.66 -6.56
C SER A 28 -3.36 -45.87 -5.89
N ILE A 29 -4.30 -44.95 -6.13
CA ILE A 29 -5.75 -45.18 -5.96
C ILE A 29 -6.49 -44.73 -7.23
N SER A 30 -7.25 -45.65 -7.82
CA SER A 30 -8.20 -45.45 -8.92
C SER A 30 -9.39 -44.59 -8.50
N VAL A 31 -9.75 -43.59 -9.31
CA VAL A 31 -10.97 -42.78 -9.10
C VAL A 31 -12.11 -43.38 -9.92
N ASN A 32 -13.12 -43.88 -9.21
CA ASN A 32 -14.36 -44.42 -9.77
C ASN A 32 -15.32 -43.26 -10.11
N ILE A 33 -15.95 -43.28 -11.29
CA ILE A 33 -16.61 -42.11 -11.91
C ILE A 33 -18.09 -41.93 -11.51
N ASP A 34 -18.69 -42.85 -10.75
CA ASP A 34 -20.16 -42.90 -10.61
C ASP A 34 -20.76 -42.30 -9.32
N LYS A 35 -20.16 -41.29 -8.69
CA LYS A 35 -20.84 -40.56 -7.61
C LYS A 35 -21.03 -39.08 -7.91
N LYS A 36 -22.27 -38.75 -8.29
CA LYS A 36 -22.90 -37.43 -8.19
C LYS A 36 -22.71 -36.88 -6.77
N GLN A 37 -21.79 -35.93 -6.58
CA GLN A 37 -21.80 -35.01 -5.45
C GLN A 37 -21.47 -33.61 -5.97
N HIS A 38 -22.52 -32.87 -6.31
CA HIS A 38 -22.50 -31.41 -6.22
C HIS A 38 -22.50 -31.05 -4.73
N ASN A 39 -21.53 -30.23 -4.33
CA ASN A 39 -21.59 -29.19 -3.30
C ASN A 39 -20.17 -28.84 -2.85
N PHE A 40 -19.62 -27.75 -3.35
CA PHE A 40 -18.60 -27.01 -2.62
C PHE A 40 -19.09 -25.57 -2.44
N SER A 41 -19.87 -25.38 -1.39
CA SER A 41 -19.83 -24.13 -0.62
C SER A 41 -18.51 -24.15 0.18
N PRO A 42 -17.80 -23.03 0.35
CA PRO A 42 -16.53 -23.00 1.08
C PRO A 42 -16.80 -23.09 2.58
N ALA A 43 -17.07 -24.30 3.06
CA ALA A 43 -16.78 -24.66 4.44
C ALA A 43 -15.31 -25.10 4.47
N HIS A 44 -14.49 -24.40 5.26
CA HIS A 44 -13.11 -24.74 5.67
C HIS A 44 -12.67 -26.14 5.25
N ILE A 45 -11.88 -26.26 4.18
CA ILE A 45 -11.19 -27.51 3.87
C ILE A 45 -10.14 -27.70 4.98
N PRO A 46 -10.22 -28.74 5.82
CA PRO A 46 -9.23 -28.97 6.86
C PRO A 46 -7.84 -29.15 6.24
N ASN A 47 -6.81 -28.54 6.85
CA ASN A 47 -5.43 -28.51 6.37
C ASN A 47 -4.85 -29.88 5.93
N TYR A 48 -5.34 -31.00 6.48
CA TYR A 48 -4.89 -32.35 6.09
C TYR A 48 -5.43 -32.83 4.73
N ILE A 49 -6.64 -32.41 4.33
CA ILE A 49 -7.21 -32.73 3.01
C ILE A 49 -6.44 -31.98 1.91
N MET A 50 -6.01 -30.76 2.22
CA MET A 50 -5.10 -29.97 1.38
C MET A 50 -3.79 -30.71 1.14
N GLN A 51 -3.15 -31.26 2.19
CA GLN A 51 -1.89 -32.01 2.07
C GLN A 51 -2.03 -33.30 1.24
N LYS A 52 -3.19 -33.97 1.30
CA LYS A 52 -3.46 -35.18 0.50
C LYS A 52 -3.66 -34.87 -0.99
N ARG A 53 -4.32 -33.75 -1.31
CA ARG A 53 -4.48 -33.28 -2.71
C ARG A 53 -3.16 -32.75 -3.31
N LEU A 54 -2.28 -32.23 -2.45
CA LEU A 54 -0.93 -31.74 -2.76
C LEU A 54 0.00 -32.80 -3.37
N SER A 55 -0.03 -34.05 -2.89
CA SER A 55 0.86 -35.10 -3.43
C SER A 55 0.42 -35.56 -4.81
N GLN A 56 -0.89 -35.61 -5.05
CA GLN A 56 -1.48 -36.14 -6.29
C GLN A 56 -1.24 -35.22 -7.50
N ILE A 57 -1.31 -33.89 -7.32
CA ILE A 57 -1.06 -32.92 -8.40
C ILE A 57 0.44 -32.76 -8.68
N HIS A 58 1.29 -32.79 -7.64
CA HIS A 58 2.74 -32.81 -7.81
C HIS A 58 3.22 -34.06 -8.54
N GLU A 59 2.65 -35.23 -8.25
CA GLU A 59 2.98 -36.47 -8.96
C GLU A 59 2.60 -36.42 -10.44
N LEU A 60 1.48 -35.80 -10.81
CA LEU A 60 1.05 -35.65 -12.21
C LEU A 60 1.94 -34.66 -13.00
N TYR A 61 2.25 -33.50 -12.42
CA TYR A 61 3.10 -32.50 -13.07
C TYR A 61 4.57 -32.95 -13.14
N ALA A 62 5.07 -33.64 -12.12
CA ALA A 62 6.41 -34.24 -12.12
C ALA A 62 6.53 -35.44 -13.08
N ALA A 63 5.42 -36.11 -13.41
CA ALA A 63 5.35 -37.16 -14.43
C ALA A 63 5.22 -36.62 -15.87
N GLY A 64 5.19 -35.30 -16.07
CA GLY A 64 5.08 -34.68 -17.40
C GLY A 64 3.65 -34.63 -17.95
N TYR A 65 2.63 -34.88 -17.13
CA TYR A 65 1.22 -34.83 -17.53
C TYR A 65 0.73 -33.37 -17.51
N THR A 66 0.58 -32.76 -18.69
CA THR A 66 0.19 -31.35 -18.87
C THR A 66 -1.34 -31.18 -18.93
N ALA A 67 -1.83 -29.95 -18.66
CA ALA A 67 -3.26 -29.62 -18.83
C ALA A 67 -3.73 -29.87 -20.28
N THR A 68 -2.86 -29.63 -21.26
CA THR A 68 -3.06 -29.97 -22.67
C THR A 68 -3.25 -31.46 -22.91
N GLN A 69 -2.37 -32.30 -22.34
CA GLN A 69 -2.45 -33.76 -22.47
C GLN A 69 -3.76 -34.31 -21.89
N TRP A 70 -4.21 -33.76 -20.75
CA TRP A 70 -5.49 -34.09 -20.16
C TRP A 70 -6.68 -33.71 -21.07
N CYS A 71 -6.67 -32.53 -21.68
CA CYS A 71 -7.70 -32.11 -22.64
C CYS A 71 -7.76 -33.05 -23.85
N VAL A 72 -6.61 -33.41 -24.42
CA VAL A 72 -6.52 -34.32 -25.56
C VAL A 72 -7.08 -35.70 -25.21
N GLU A 73 -6.73 -36.26 -24.06
CA GLU A 73 -7.24 -37.56 -23.60
C GLU A 73 -8.74 -37.57 -23.31
N LYS A 74 -9.31 -36.41 -22.94
CA LYS A 74 -10.75 -36.23 -22.75
C LYS A 74 -11.49 -35.84 -24.03
N GLY A 75 -10.78 -35.67 -25.15
CA GLY A 75 -11.35 -35.24 -26.42
C GLY A 75 -11.83 -33.78 -26.44
N TYR A 76 -11.37 -32.95 -25.49
CA TYR A 76 -11.69 -31.53 -25.45
C TYR A 76 -10.86 -30.77 -26.46
N LYS A 77 -11.52 -30.08 -27.40
CA LYS A 77 -10.88 -29.36 -28.49
C LYS A 77 -10.91 -27.86 -28.25
N ASN A 78 -12.02 -27.32 -27.75
CA ASN A 78 -12.20 -25.89 -27.54
C ASN A 78 -12.07 -25.54 -26.06
N VAL A 79 -10.94 -24.93 -25.73
CA VAL A 79 -10.53 -24.59 -24.36
C VAL A 79 -10.65 -23.08 -24.14
N VAL A 80 -11.25 -22.69 -23.03
CA VAL A 80 -11.22 -21.32 -22.52
C VAL A 80 -10.38 -21.28 -21.25
N LEU A 81 -9.49 -20.30 -21.14
CA LEU A 81 -8.75 -19.99 -19.90
C LEU A 81 -9.25 -18.66 -19.36
N TYR A 82 -9.67 -18.63 -18.10
CA TYR A 82 -10.10 -17.43 -17.40
C TYR A 82 -9.18 -17.14 -16.21
N THR A 83 -8.71 -15.90 -16.10
CA THR A 83 -7.96 -15.45 -14.93
C THR A 83 -8.05 -13.94 -14.70
N GLU A 84 -7.81 -13.54 -13.45
CA GLU A 84 -7.57 -12.15 -13.11
C GLU A 84 -6.14 -11.73 -13.48
N LYS A 85 -5.95 -10.45 -13.85
CA LYS A 85 -4.67 -9.90 -14.32
C LYS A 85 -3.49 -10.26 -13.41
N GLN A 86 -3.70 -10.24 -12.09
CA GLN A 86 -2.67 -10.51 -11.08
C GLN A 86 -2.15 -11.96 -11.09
N TYR A 87 -2.87 -12.90 -11.67
CA TYR A 87 -2.46 -14.30 -11.78
C TYR A 87 -1.90 -14.64 -13.18
N TRP A 88 -1.83 -13.68 -14.11
CA TRP A 88 -1.30 -13.92 -15.46
C TRP A 88 0.11 -14.52 -15.48
N PRO A 89 1.08 -14.09 -14.65
CA PRO A 89 2.40 -14.72 -14.63
C PRO A 89 2.37 -16.21 -14.25
N LEU A 90 1.32 -16.67 -13.56
CA LEU A 90 1.10 -18.09 -13.25
C LEU A 90 0.43 -18.83 -14.43
N MET A 91 -0.30 -18.10 -15.28
CA MET A 91 -1.02 -18.60 -16.44
C MET A 91 -0.17 -18.77 -17.67
N GLU A 92 0.81 -17.90 -17.89
CA GLU A 92 1.58 -17.84 -19.12
C GLU A 92 2.17 -19.20 -19.53
N PRO A 93 2.78 -20.01 -18.64
CA PRO A 93 3.29 -21.33 -19.02
C PRO A 93 2.19 -22.32 -19.43
N ILE A 94 1.02 -22.25 -18.79
CA ILE A 94 -0.13 -23.10 -19.09
C ILE A 94 -0.74 -22.70 -20.44
N ALA A 95 -0.96 -21.40 -20.66
CA ALA A 95 -1.46 -20.86 -21.92
C ALA A 95 -0.52 -21.18 -23.09
N LEU A 96 0.79 -21.06 -22.90
CA LEU A 96 1.80 -21.47 -23.88
C LEU A 96 1.74 -22.96 -24.17
N SER A 97 1.51 -23.82 -23.17
CA SER A 97 1.38 -25.27 -23.37
C SER A 97 0.17 -25.67 -24.22
N PHE A 98 -0.92 -24.91 -24.20
CA PHE A 98 -2.07 -25.12 -25.08
C PHE A 98 -1.82 -24.58 -26.50
N ARG A 99 -1.05 -23.49 -26.65
CA ARG A 99 -0.70 -22.92 -27.96
C ARG A 99 0.21 -23.81 -28.81
N ILE A 100 1.03 -24.63 -28.16
CA ILE A 100 2.02 -25.48 -28.84
C ILE A 100 1.38 -26.77 -29.40
N ASP A 101 0.15 -27.10 -29.01
CA ASP A 101 -0.51 -28.36 -29.38
C ASP A 101 -1.75 -28.11 -30.26
N GLU A 102 -1.61 -28.39 -31.55
CA GLU A 102 -2.62 -28.14 -32.58
C GLU A 102 -3.93 -28.94 -32.38
N ARG A 103 -3.92 -29.94 -31.50
CA ARG A 103 -5.12 -30.75 -31.19
C ARG A 103 -6.13 -30.00 -30.31
N THR A 104 -5.72 -28.89 -29.72
CA THR A 104 -6.57 -28.03 -28.90
C THR A 104 -6.55 -26.59 -29.42
N THR A 105 -7.70 -25.95 -29.50
CA THR A 105 -7.86 -24.52 -29.75
C THR A 105 -8.14 -23.82 -28.43
N MET A 106 -7.32 -22.83 -28.07
CA MET A 106 -7.42 -22.15 -26.78
C MET A 106 -7.74 -20.66 -26.97
N ARG A 107 -8.72 -20.17 -26.19
CA ARG A 107 -9.03 -18.75 -26.00
C ARG A 107 -8.72 -18.37 -24.54
N ALA A 108 -7.96 -17.30 -24.32
CA ALA A 108 -7.67 -16.80 -22.98
C ALA A 108 -8.36 -15.46 -22.75
N TYR A 109 -9.01 -15.32 -21.59
CA TYR A 109 -9.68 -14.12 -21.16
C TYR A 109 -9.07 -13.65 -19.84
N SER A 110 -8.65 -12.39 -19.83
CA SER A 110 -8.24 -11.66 -18.64
C SER A 110 -8.82 -10.25 -18.72
N LYS A 111 -8.72 -9.46 -17.64
CA LYS A 111 -9.12 -8.03 -17.60
C LYS A 111 -8.40 -7.15 -18.66
N ILE A 112 -7.53 -7.73 -19.50
CA ILE A 112 -7.00 -7.17 -20.74
C ILE A 112 -7.19 -8.22 -21.84
N PRO A 113 -7.88 -7.92 -22.96
CA PRO A 113 -7.95 -8.81 -24.12
C PRO A 113 -6.59 -8.87 -24.82
N PHE A 114 -6.16 -10.08 -25.24
CA PHE A 114 -4.93 -10.26 -26.00
C PHE A 114 -5.16 -11.13 -27.25
N ILE A 115 -5.52 -10.49 -28.36
CA ILE A 115 -5.17 -10.91 -29.72
C ILE A 115 -4.87 -9.62 -30.50
N ILE A 116 -3.82 -9.66 -31.33
CA ILE A 116 -3.49 -8.60 -32.29
C ILE A 116 -4.74 -8.29 -33.14
N ASN A 117 -5.15 -7.02 -33.15
CA ASN A 117 -6.21 -6.32 -33.90
C ASN A 117 -7.65 -6.25 -33.31
N TYR A 118 -7.95 -5.04 -32.82
CA TYR A 118 -9.23 -4.30 -32.68
C TYR A 118 -10.35 -4.90 -31.80
N GLN A 119 -10.54 -4.31 -30.61
CA GLN A 119 -11.58 -3.33 -30.21
C GLN A 119 -12.91 -3.97 -29.79
N ASN A 120 -13.02 -4.20 -28.48
CA ASN A 120 -14.16 -3.85 -27.62
C ASN A 120 -13.68 -3.98 -26.16
N GLU A 121 -13.90 -2.94 -25.35
CA GLU A 121 -13.73 -3.03 -23.90
C GLU A 121 -14.79 -3.99 -23.36
N ILE A 122 -14.36 -5.05 -22.67
CA ILE A 122 -15.24 -5.88 -21.85
C ILE A 122 -14.85 -5.60 -20.41
N ASP A 123 -15.77 -4.98 -19.68
CA ASP A 123 -15.62 -4.69 -18.26
C ASP A 123 -15.79 -6.00 -17.46
N PHE A 124 -14.68 -6.53 -16.95
CA PHE A 124 -14.68 -7.75 -16.13
C PHE A 124 -14.74 -7.36 -14.65
N GLY A 125 -15.94 -7.52 -14.07
CA GLY A 125 -16.24 -7.33 -12.66
C GLY A 125 -15.57 -8.36 -11.73
N SER A 126 -15.85 -8.26 -10.43
CA SER A 126 -15.30 -9.12 -9.36
C SER A 126 -15.80 -10.57 -9.39
N PHE A 127 -16.73 -10.92 -10.29
CA PHE A 127 -17.37 -12.23 -10.36
C PHE A 127 -17.01 -12.96 -11.66
N VAL A 128 -16.84 -14.28 -11.56
CA VAL A 128 -16.57 -15.17 -12.69
C VAL A 128 -17.81 -15.29 -13.58
N SER A 129 -19.01 -15.28 -13.01
CA SER A 129 -20.29 -15.29 -13.75
C SER A 129 -20.38 -14.11 -14.72
N ASP A 130 -20.11 -12.89 -14.26
CA ASP A 130 -20.09 -11.69 -15.10
C ASP A 130 -19.16 -11.89 -16.31
N ALA A 131 -17.96 -12.43 -16.09
CA ALA A 131 -17.01 -12.68 -17.16
C ALA A 131 -17.50 -13.73 -18.17
N LEU A 132 -18.10 -14.82 -17.69
CA LEU A 132 -18.61 -15.89 -18.55
C LEU A 132 -19.79 -15.45 -19.40
N SER A 133 -20.63 -14.52 -18.91
CA SER A 133 -21.74 -13.95 -19.67
C SER A 133 -21.33 -13.25 -20.97
N THR A 134 -20.06 -12.85 -21.05
CA THR A 134 -19.48 -12.15 -22.22
C THR A 134 -18.88 -13.11 -23.25
N ILE A 135 -18.85 -14.41 -22.95
CA ILE A 135 -18.24 -15.45 -23.79
C ILE A 135 -19.36 -16.30 -24.41
N ASP A 136 -19.30 -16.54 -25.73
CA ASP A 136 -20.18 -17.54 -26.35
C ASP A 136 -19.70 -18.95 -25.98
N LEU A 137 -20.41 -19.57 -25.02
CA LEU A 137 -20.10 -20.89 -24.48
C LEU A 137 -20.65 -22.06 -25.32
N LYS A 138 -21.39 -21.81 -26.41
CA LYS A 138 -22.01 -22.89 -27.22
C LYS A 138 -20.99 -23.87 -27.81
N ASP A 139 -19.83 -23.36 -28.21
CA ASP A 139 -18.76 -24.14 -28.84
C ASP A 139 -17.61 -24.50 -27.92
N VAL A 140 -17.67 -24.11 -26.64
CA VAL A 140 -16.61 -24.35 -25.65
C VAL A 140 -16.78 -25.73 -25.00
N ASP A 141 -15.73 -26.53 -24.96
CA ASP A 141 -15.75 -27.86 -24.32
C ASP A 141 -15.34 -27.77 -22.84
N VAL A 142 -14.37 -26.93 -22.52
CA VAL A 142 -13.86 -26.76 -21.16
C VAL A 142 -13.37 -25.33 -20.89
N VAL A 143 -13.71 -24.81 -19.72
CA VAL A 143 -13.28 -23.53 -19.17
C VAL A 143 -12.39 -23.80 -17.96
N PHE A 144 -11.11 -23.45 -18.05
CA PHE A 144 -10.20 -23.44 -16.93
C PHE A 144 -10.31 -22.12 -16.19
N ILE A 145 -10.65 -22.17 -14.90
CA ILE A 145 -10.71 -20.97 -14.05
C ILE A 145 -9.53 -20.98 -13.09
N ILE A 146 -8.70 -19.95 -13.20
CA ILE A 146 -7.56 -19.69 -12.33
C ILE A 146 -7.90 -18.45 -11.49
N LYS A 147 -8.78 -18.71 -10.52
CA LYS A 147 -9.23 -17.79 -9.48
C LYS A 147 -9.46 -18.59 -8.18
N PRO A 148 -9.12 -18.05 -6.99
CA PRO A 148 -9.27 -18.77 -5.71
C PRO A 148 -10.70 -19.23 -5.44
N ASP A 149 -11.69 -18.41 -5.82
CA ASP A 149 -13.12 -18.68 -5.64
C ASP A 149 -13.89 -18.48 -6.95
N VAL A 150 -14.94 -19.28 -7.13
CA VAL A 150 -15.93 -19.18 -8.20
C VAL A 150 -17.24 -18.78 -7.53
N ASP A 151 -17.89 -17.71 -8.00
CA ASP A 151 -19.14 -17.28 -7.41
C ASP A 151 -20.30 -18.24 -7.72
N LEU A 152 -21.33 -18.21 -6.86
CA LEU A 152 -22.46 -19.14 -6.92
C LEU A 152 -23.29 -19.02 -8.20
N ASP A 153 -23.19 -17.90 -8.93
CA ASP A 153 -24.00 -17.63 -10.11
C ASP A 153 -23.39 -18.22 -11.39
N VAL A 154 -22.15 -18.73 -11.34
CA VAL A 154 -21.47 -19.34 -12.49
C VAL A 154 -22.22 -20.53 -13.10
N GLU A 155 -22.94 -21.30 -12.27
CA GLU A 155 -23.74 -22.43 -12.77
C GLU A 155 -24.89 -21.98 -13.68
N LYS A 156 -25.37 -20.73 -13.55
CA LYS A 156 -26.42 -20.18 -14.40
C LYS A 156 -25.90 -19.91 -15.82
N GLU A 157 -24.68 -19.39 -15.95
CA GLU A 157 -24.04 -19.11 -17.24
C GLU A 157 -23.72 -20.39 -18.02
N LEU A 158 -23.45 -21.50 -17.32
CA LEU A 158 -23.21 -22.79 -17.97
C LEU A 158 -24.51 -23.49 -18.42
N LYS A 159 -25.67 -23.04 -17.95
CA LYS A 159 -26.95 -23.73 -18.17
C LYS A 159 -27.33 -23.69 -19.65
N GLY A 160 -27.34 -24.86 -20.29
CA GLY A 160 -27.60 -24.99 -21.72
C GLY A 160 -26.35 -24.94 -22.61
N SER A 161 -25.16 -24.76 -22.02
CA SER A 161 -23.88 -24.95 -22.70
C SER A 161 -23.37 -26.39 -22.53
N LYS A 162 -22.47 -26.83 -23.42
CA LYS A 162 -21.71 -28.09 -23.25
C LYS A 162 -20.40 -27.90 -22.45
N ALA A 163 -20.11 -26.66 -22.05
CA ALA A 163 -18.86 -26.27 -21.43
C ALA A 163 -18.73 -26.80 -20.01
N ARG A 164 -17.55 -27.33 -19.67
CA ARG A 164 -17.23 -27.81 -18.31
C ARG A 164 -16.28 -26.86 -17.61
N ILE A 165 -16.46 -26.62 -16.32
CA ILE A 165 -15.49 -25.85 -15.53
C ILE A 165 -14.45 -26.77 -14.90
N VAL A 166 -13.19 -26.44 -15.11
CA VAL A 166 -12.05 -26.99 -14.37
C VAL A 166 -11.41 -25.85 -13.60
N GLN A 167 -11.79 -25.71 -12.33
CA GLN A 167 -10.99 -24.90 -11.42
C GLN A 167 -9.71 -25.68 -11.12
N LEU A 168 -8.53 -25.04 -11.15
CA LEU A 168 -7.25 -25.65 -10.81
C LEU A 168 -6.91 -25.33 -9.34
N PRO A 169 -7.54 -25.95 -8.34
CA PRO A 169 -7.79 -25.29 -7.06
C PRO A 169 -6.58 -25.38 -6.14
N SER A 170 -5.86 -26.50 -6.15
CA SER A 170 -4.91 -26.79 -5.06
C SER A 170 -3.57 -26.09 -5.22
N LEU A 171 -2.96 -26.08 -6.41
CA LEU A 171 -1.68 -25.41 -6.61
C LEU A 171 -1.84 -23.88 -6.61
N ILE A 172 -2.91 -23.37 -7.22
CA ILE A 172 -3.19 -21.94 -7.28
C ILE A 172 -3.65 -21.40 -5.93
N GLN A 173 -4.45 -22.11 -5.12
CA GLN A 173 -4.78 -21.63 -3.76
C GLN A 173 -3.56 -21.61 -2.84
N ILE A 174 -2.62 -22.56 -2.99
CA ILE A 174 -1.37 -22.56 -2.21
C ILE A 174 -0.47 -21.41 -2.65
N ILE A 175 -0.27 -21.24 -3.96
CA ILE A 175 0.49 -20.11 -4.51
C ILE A 175 -0.21 -18.80 -4.12
N HIS A 176 -1.54 -18.74 -4.16
CA HIS A 176 -2.31 -17.58 -3.75
C HIS A 176 -2.07 -17.25 -2.27
N SER A 177 -2.33 -18.19 -1.37
CA SER A 177 -2.14 -18.00 0.07
C SER A 177 -0.69 -17.65 0.41
N TYR A 178 0.28 -18.30 -0.24
CA TYR A 178 1.69 -17.98 -0.03
C TYR A 178 2.04 -16.59 -0.55
N PHE A 179 1.74 -16.26 -1.82
CA PHE A 179 2.18 -15.00 -2.44
C PHE A 179 1.36 -13.79 -1.99
N PHE A 180 0.07 -13.95 -1.71
CA PHE A 180 -0.85 -12.86 -1.38
C PHE A 180 -1.22 -12.77 0.09
N SER A 181 -0.75 -13.69 0.95
CA SER A 181 -1.02 -13.58 2.40
C SER A 181 0.25 -13.75 3.21
N GLU A 182 0.96 -14.85 3.03
CA GLU A 182 2.13 -15.17 3.84
C GLU A 182 3.36 -14.33 3.46
N LYS A 183 3.68 -14.23 2.17
CA LYS A 183 4.87 -13.57 1.64
C LYS A 183 4.98 -12.08 1.97
N PRO A 184 3.92 -11.25 1.89
CA PRO A 184 3.98 -9.85 2.35
C PRO A 184 4.39 -9.75 3.83
N LEU A 185 3.91 -10.67 4.67
CA LEU A 185 4.24 -10.69 6.10
C LEU A 185 5.68 -11.14 6.35
N LEU A 186 6.17 -12.11 5.58
CA LEU A 186 7.59 -12.49 5.60
C LEU A 186 8.49 -11.34 5.18
N LEU A 187 8.10 -10.61 4.14
CA LEU A 187 8.84 -9.44 3.69
C LEU A 187 8.82 -8.34 4.75
N PHE A 188 7.65 -8.04 5.32
CA PHE A 188 7.53 -7.04 6.39
C PHE A 188 8.42 -7.37 7.60
N THR A 189 8.35 -8.60 8.11
CA THR A 189 9.19 -9.06 9.24
C THR A 189 10.68 -9.04 8.91
N SER A 190 11.08 -9.27 7.65
CA SER A 190 12.47 -9.13 7.24
C SER A 190 12.96 -7.68 7.13
N LEU A 191 12.07 -6.75 6.77
CA LEU A 191 12.38 -5.31 6.65
C LEU A 191 12.32 -4.57 8.00
N HIS A 192 11.63 -5.15 8.96
CA HIS A 192 11.39 -4.61 10.30
C HIS A 192 11.64 -5.70 11.36
N PRO A 193 12.88 -6.16 11.51
CA PRO A 193 13.22 -7.22 12.49
C PRO A 193 12.93 -6.77 13.93
N ASP A 194 12.95 -5.46 14.19
CA ASP A 194 12.74 -4.87 15.51
C ASP A 194 11.25 -4.54 15.78
N VAL A 195 10.33 -5.03 14.97
CA VAL A 195 8.87 -4.84 15.12
C VAL A 195 8.20 -6.18 15.33
N HIS A 196 7.32 -6.26 16.32
CA HIS A 196 6.53 -7.45 16.60
C HIS A 196 5.42 -7.64 15.57
N LEU A 197 5.28 -8.85 15.02
CA LEU A 197 4.14 -9.22 14.17
C LEU A 197 3.27 -10.25 14.91
N LEU A 198 2.08 -9.82 15.35
CA LEU A 198 1.04 -10.69 15.89
C LEU A 198 0.03 -11.01 14.79
N THR A 199 -0.04 -12.28 14.40
CA THR A 199 -1.09 -12.74 13.49
C THR A 199 -2.10 -13.65 14.19
N PHE A 200 -3.33 -13.74 13.68
CA PHE A 200 -4.30 -14.68 14.20
C PHE A 200 -5.26 -15.20 13.15
N HIS A 201 -5.80 -16.39 13.43
CA HIS A 201 -6.92 -16.95 12.69
C HIS A 201 -8.24 -16.51 13.32
N ALA A 202 -9.11 -15.85 12.54
CA ALA A 202 -10.30 -15.19 13.08
C ALA A 202 -11.38 -16.18 13.58
N PRO A 203 -12.21 -15.75 14.56
CA PRO A 203 -13.38 -16.50 15.01
C PRO A 203 -14.28 -16.97 13.87
N ILE A 204 -14.72 -18.23 13.96
CA ILE A 204 -15.72 -18.76 13.04
C ILE A 204 -17.11 -18.64 13.65
N PHE A 205 -18.13 -18.45 12.81
CA PHE A 205 -19.53 -18.41 13.25
C PHE A 205 -19.90 -19.71 14.01
N PRO A 206 -20.74 -19.68 15.06
CA PRO A 206 -21.04 -20.84 15.88
C PRO A 206 -21.60 -22.01 15.07
N GLN A 207 -21.06 -23.20 15.27
CA GLN A 207 -21.49 -24.40 14.54
C GLN A 207 -22.60 -25.18 15.26
N LYS A 208 -22.68 -25.04 16.59
CA LYS A 208 -23.64 -25.71 17.47
C LYS A 208 -24.10 -24.74 18.56
N ASN A 209 -25.19 -25.09 19.26
CA ASN A 209 -25.71 -24.36 20.42
C ASN A 209 -25.96 -22.86 20.16
N ARG A 210 -26.37 -22.52 18.93
CA ARG A 210 -26.68 -21.15 18.52
C ARG A 210 -27.86 -20.58 19.30
N THR A 211 -27.80 -19.30 19.61
CA THR A 211 -28.97 -18.55 20.10
C THR A 211 -30.04 -18.45 19.01
N GLU A 212 -31.25 -18.00 19.36
CA GLU A 212 -32.31 -17.77 18.37
C GLU A 212 -31.88 -16.76 17.29
N ASN A 213 -31.21 -15.68 17.71
CA ASN A 213 -30.66 -14.68 16.81
C ASN A 213 -29.62 -15.27 15.84
N GLU A 214 -28.65 -16.03 16.36
CA GLU A 214 -27.63 -16.68 15.55
C GLU A 214 -28.24 -17.72 14.60
N ASN A 215 -29.32 -18.42 15.00
CA ASN A 215 -30.06 -19.30 14.11
C ASN A 215 -30.75 -18.54 12.98
N ASN A 216 -31.29 -17.35 13.26
CA ASN A 216 -31.88 -16.47 12.26
C ASN A 216 -30.83 -15.96 11.26
N ILE A 217 -29.67 -15.50 11.75
CA ILE A 217 -28.51 -15.11 10.92
C ILE A 217 -28.04 -16.31 10.08
N PHE A 218 -27.98 -17.51 10.67
CA PHE A 218 -27.50 -18.71 9.99
C PHE A 218 -28.40 -19.11 8.81
N LYS A 219 -29.72 -19.06 8.98
CA LYS A 219 -30.70 -19.49 7.96
C LYS A 219 -30.79 -18.53 6.77
N ARG A 220 -30.54 -17.24 6.97
CA ARG A 220 -30.73 -16.21 5.94
C ARG A 220 -29.44 -15.97 5.16
N SER A 221 -29.36 -16.44 3.91
CA SER A 221 -28.17 -16.24 3.07
C SER A 221 -27.90 -14.77 2.71
N LYS A 222 -28.93 -13.93 2.71
CA LYS A 222 -28.87 -12.47 2.47
C LYS A 222 -28.98 -11.64 3.76
N ALA A 223 -28.74 -12.24 4.93
CA ALA A 223 -28.94 -11.59 6.24
C ALA A 223 -28.34 -10.17 6.33
N GLY A 224 -27.09 -9.96 5.87
CA GLY A 224 -26.46 -8.64 5.92
C GLY A 224 -27.11 -7.58 5.02
N LEU A 225 -27.58 -7.97 3.83
CA LEU A 225 -28.28 -7.05 2.92
C LEU A 225 -29.67 -6.72 3.47
N GLU A 226 -30.41 -7.73 3.94
CA GLU A 226 -31.73 -7.55 4.58
C GLU A 226 -31.62 -6.73 5.86
N PHE A 227 -30.54 -6.89 6.61
CA PHE A 227 -30.24 -6.08 7.78
C PHE A 227 -30.03 -4.62 7.39
N THR A 228 -29.18 -4.34 6.41
CA THR A 228 -28.93 -2.98 5.90
C THR A 228 -30.20 -2.32 5.36
N VAL A 229 -31.04 -3.08 4.63
CA VAL A 229 -32.34 -2.59 4.14
C VAL A 229 -33.31 -2.32 5.29
N GLY A 230 -33.36 -3.20 6.29
CA GLY A 230 -34.13 -2.98 7.51
C GLY A 230 -33.75 -1.69 8.22
N LEU A 231 -32.45 -1.46 8.41
CA LEU A 231 -31.93 -0.24 9.03
C LEU A 231 -32.34 1.03 8.26
N LYS A 232 -32.26 1.01 6.92
CA LYS A 232 -32.73 2.11 6.07
C LYS A 232 -34.23 2.38 6.19
N ASN A 233 -35.01 1.35 6.51
CA ASN A 233 -36.45 1.45 6.77
C ASN A 233 -36.79 1.74 8.24
N GLY A 234 -35.78 1.95 9.10
CA GLY A 234 -35.98 2.23 10.52
C GLY A 234 -36.36 1.01 11.36
N ILE A 235 -35.97 -0.21 10.95
CA ILE A 235 -36.36 -1.46 11.61
C ILE A 235 -35.13 -2.32 11.91
N PHE A 236 -35.04 -2.86 13.14
CA PHE A 236 -34.11 -3.93 13.46
C PHE A 236 -34.69 -5.29 13.06
N ASN A 237 -34.02 -5.97 12.11
CA ASN A 237 -34.41 -7.30 11.64
C ASN A 237 -33.71 -8.45 12.39
N THR A 238 -33.01 -8.12 13.48
CA THR A 238 -32.18 -9.00 14.32
C THR A 238 -32.15 -8.44 15.73
N SER A 239 -32.01 -9.32 16.73
CA SER A 239 -31.86 -8.93 18.13
C SER A 239 -30.40 -8.66 18.53
N THR A 240 -29.48 -8.61 17.56
CA THR A 240 -28.04 -8.37 17.79
C THR A 240 -27.76 -7.11 18.61
N TYR A 241 -28.62 -6.10 18.49
CA TYR A 241 -28.44 -4.80 19.13
C TYR A 241 -29.42 -4.56 20.29
N ASP A 242 -30.23 -5.54 20.69
CA ASP A 242 -31.26 -5.37 21.74
C ASP A 242 -30.65 -5.05 23.11
N GLU A 243 -29.42 -5.51 23.35
CA GLU A 243 -28.64 -5.22 24.56
C GLU A 243 -28.08 -3.78 24.58
N PHE A 244 -28.18 -3.04 23.47
CA PHE A 244 -27.62 -1.70 23.30
C PHE A 244 -28.73 -0.66 23.10
N SER A 245 -28.47 0.57 23.54
CA SER A 245 -29.42 1.69 23.37
C SER A 245 -29.24 2.41 22.02
N TYR A 246 -29.09 1.65 20.93
CA TYR A 246 -28.94 2.20 19.57
C TYR A 246 -30.26 2.19 18.81
N THR A 247 -30.49 3.23 18.00
CA THR A 247 -31.56 3.24 17.01
C THR A 247 -31.09 2.63 15.69
N PRO A 248 -32.00 2.23 14.78
CA PRO A 248 -31.61 1.75 13.45
C PRO A 248 -30.77 2.76 12.66
N SER A 249 -31.01 4.07 12.83
CA SER A 249 -30.21 5.12 12.21
C SER A 249 -28.78 5.18 12.77
N ASP A 250 -28.62 4.94 14.08
CA ASP A 250 -27.31 4.92 14.73
C ASP A 250 -26.45 3.77 14.18
N VAL A 251 -27.03 2.58 14.06
CA VAL A 251 -26.32 1.42 13.49
C VAL A 251 -26.07 1.61 12.00
N LEU A 252 -26.98 2.25 11.26
CA LEU A 252 -26.79 2.59 9.85
C LEU A 252 -25.54 3.47 9.65
N GLU A 253 -25.30 4.45 10.53
CA GLU A 253 -24.07 5.25 10.52
C GLU A 253 -22.83 4.36 10.69
N MET A 254 -22.87 3.42 11.63
CA MET A 254 -21.74 2.53 11.98
C MET A 254 -21.38 1.52 10.89
N ILE A 255 -22.35 1.10 10.07
CA ILE A 255 -22.11 0.12 8.99
C ILE A 255 -21.80 0.78 7.65
N THR A 256 -22.23 2.03 7.45
CA THR A 256 -22.07 2.74 6.17
C THR A 256 -20.59 3.04 5.92
N PRO A 257 -20.00 2.55 4.81
CA PRO A 257 -18.62 2.85 4.48
C PRO A 257 -18.39 4.36 4.34
N PRO A 258 -17.37 4.92 5.00
CA PRO A 258 -17.06 6.34 4.88
C PRO A 258 -16.55 6.70 3.47
N PRO A 259 -16.75 7.95 3.02
CA PRO A 259 -16.15 8.46 1.79
C PRO A 259 -14.62 8.28 1.80
N SER A 260 -14.04 7.94 0.65
CA SER A 260 -12.60 7.78 0.48
C SER A 260 -12.16 8.20 -0.92
N TYR A 261 -10.88 8.50 -1.05
CA TYR A 261 -10.20 8.73 -2.32
C TYR A 261 -9.00 7.79 -2.43
N LEU A 262 -8.42 7.70 -3.63
CA LEU A 262 -7.14 7.02 -3.86
C LEU A 262 -6.04 8.07 -3.85
N ASP A 263 -5.02 7.87 -3.03
CA ASP A 263 -3.84 8.73 -3.04
C ASP A 263 -2.99 8.48 -4.30
N ASN A 264 -1.89 9.22 -4.40
CA ASN A 264 -0.98 9.10 -5.53
C ASN A 264 -0.36 7.71 -5.64
N ASN A 265 -0.27 6.92 -4.57
CA ASN A 265 0.23 5.54 -4.59
C ASN A 265 -0.88 4.52 -4.90
N ASN A 266 -2.07 4.97 -5.30
CA ASN A 266 -3.25 4.14 -5.47
C ASN A 266 -3.62 3.40 -4.16
N LEU A 267 -3.31 3.96 -2.99
CA LEU A 267 -3.79 3.50 -1.69
C LEU A 267 -5.11 4.21 -1.36
N ARG A 268 -6.09 3.47 -0.84
CA ARG A 268 -7.34 4.06 -0.34
C ARG A 268 -7.11 4.83 0.95
N ILE A 269 -7.46 6.12 0.93
CA ILE A 269 -7.44 7.01 2.09
C ILE A 269 -8.87 7.44 2.39
N TYR A 270 -9.29 7.31 3.65
CA TYR A 270 -10.60 7.79 4.08
C TYR A 270 -10.59 9.30 4.29
N ASN A 271 -11.70 9.95 3.98
CA ASN A 271 -11.86 11.34 4.34
C ASN A 271 -12.03 11.44 5.85
N ASP A 272 -11.49 12.52 6.43
CA ASP A 272 -11.80 12.88 7.81
C ASP A 272 -13.32 13.04 7.96
N LYS A 273 -13.83 12.55 9.08
CA LYS A 273 -15.26 12.47 9.37
C LYS A 273 -15.45 12.69 10.86
N GLU A 274 -16.31 13.64 11.21
CA GLU A 274 -16.85 13.79 12.56
C GLU A 274 -18.29 13.26 12.55
N GLY A 275 -18.51 12.16 13.25
CA GLY A 275 -19.79 11.45 13.34
C GLY A 275 -20.19 11.19 14.79
N LYS A 276 -21.42 10.73 15.02
CA LYS A 276 -21.88 10.40 16.37
C LYS A 276 -21.17 9.16 16.91
N TYR A 277 -20.90 8.19 16.03
CA TYR A 277 -20.30 6.90 16.42
C TYR A 277 -19.09 6.48 15.59
N VAL A 278 -18.91 7.08 14.41
CA VAL A 278 -17.76 6.80 13.55
C VAL A 278 -17.01 8.09 13.25
N ASN A 279 -15.85 8.24 13.87
CA ASN A 279 -14.94 9.35 13.63
C ASN A 279 -13.67 8.87 12.92
N ILE A 280 -13.24 9.65 11.93
CA ILE A 280 -12.05 9.38 11.11
C ILE A 280 -11.18 10.62 11.16
N LYS A 281 -9.90 10.42 11.45
CA LYS A 281 -8.90 11.48 11.51
C LYS A 281 -7.63 10.98 10.84
N ASP A 282 -7.03 11.82 10.01
CA ASP A 282 -5.84 11.51 9.23
C ASP A 282 -6.02 10.24 8.37
N GLY A 283 -7.25 9.98 7.91
CA GLY A 283 -7.60 8.82 7.09
C GLY A 283 -7.73 7.49 7.83
N HIS A 284 -7.70 7.49 9.16
CA HIS A 284 -7.83 6.30 10.00
C HIS A 284 -8.92 6.49 11.05
N ARG A 285 -9.55 5.38 11.47
CA ARG A 285 -10.63 5.46 12.45
C ARG A 285 -10.06 5.84 13.82
N VAL A 286 -10.74 6.74 14.53
CA VAL A 286 -10.31 7.18 15.86
C VAL A 286 -10.34 5.99 16.85
N THR A 287 -9.30 5.89 17.67
CA THR A 287 -9.21 4.96 18.79
C THR A 287 -9.36 5.74 20.09
N ILE A 288 -10.29 5.32 20.95
CA ILE A 288 -10.65 6.04 22.17
C ILE A 288 -9.73 5.66 23.33
N GLY A 289 -9.43 6.64 24.19
CA GLY A 289 -8.66 6.43 25.42
C GLY A 289 -7.14 6.38 25.21
N GLN A 290 -6.61 6.95 24.14
CA GLN A 290 -5.15 7.01 23.94
C GLN A 290 -4.47 7.90 25.00
N PRO A 291 -3.32 7.50 25.57
CA PRO A 291 -2.54 8.34 26.49
C PRO A 291 -1.87 9.53 25.76
N GLU A 292 -1.59 10.61 26.49
CA GLU A 292 -0.93 11.82 25.94
C GLU A 292 0.55 11.61 25.60
N ASN A 293 1.27 10.88 26.46
CA ASN A 293 2.67 10.52 26.26
C ASN A 293 2.73 9.07 25.79
N SER A 294 3.23 8.84 24.58
CA SER A 294 3.33 7.51 23.99
C SER A 294 4.71 7.23 23.45
N GLU A 295 5.21 6.04 23.74
CA GLU A 295 6.53 5.58 23.30
C GLU A 295 6.44 4.49 22.23
N ARG A 296 5.36 3.68 22.28
CA ARG A 296 5.16 2.53 21.39
C ARG A 296 3.73 2.46 20.86
N THR A 297 3.59 1.88 19.68
CA THR A 297 2.33 1.80 18.95
C THR A 297 1.93 0.37 18.64
N VAL A 298 0.65 0.05 18.85
CA VAL A 298 0.00 -1.18 18.38
C VAL A 298 -0.85 -0.83 17.16
N TYR A 299 -0.43 -1.27 15.98
CA TYR A 299 -1.14 -1.03 14.73
C TYR A 299 -2.08 -2.18 14.39
N PHE A 300 -3.36 -1.89 14.25
CA PHE A 300 -4.34 -2.84 13.71
C PHE A 300 -4.52 -2.62 12.22
N ILE A 301 -4.13 -3.59 11.40
CA ILE A 301 -4.28 -3.51 9.93
C ILE A 301 -5.14 -4.65 9.42
N GLY A 302 -6.12 -4.33 8.58
CA GLY A 302 -6.89 -5.35 7.88
C GLY A 302 -8.27 -4.88 7.48
N GLN A 303 -9.22 -5.82 7.50
CA GLN A 303 -10.51 -5.64 6.85
C GLN A 303 -11.52 -4.88 7.73
N CYS A 304 -12.78 -4.89 7.29
CA CYS A 304 -13.93 -4.25 7.94
C CYS A 304 -14.10 -4.64 9.43
N ASN A 305 -13.67 -5.83 9.84
CA ASN A 305 -13.68 -6.24 11.25
C ASN A 305 -12.78 -5.36 12.12
N PHE A 306 -11.57 -5.01 11.68
CA PHE A 306 -10.72 -4.08 12.42
C PHE A 306 -11.17 -2.64 12.30
N PHE A 307 -11.73 -2.26 11.14
CA PHE A 307 -12.38 -0.95 11.03
C PHE A 307 -13.50 -0.82 12.08
N GLY A 308 -14.11 -1.93 12.50
CA GLY A 308 -15.17 -1.95 13.51
C GLY A 308 -16.56 -1.77 12.90
N HIS A 309 -16.82 -2.46 11.79
CA HIS A 309 -18.12 -2.45 11.11
C HIS A 309 -19.27 -2.73 12.08
N GLY A 310 -20.19 -1.77 12.24
CA GLY A 310 -21.34 -1.89 13.15
C GLY A 310 -21.03 -1.71 14.63
N ALA A 311 -19.86 -1.16 14.97
CA ALA A 311 -19.54 -0.74 16.34
C ALA A 311 -19.29 0.77 16.39
N PRO A 312 -19.55 1.45 17.53
CA PRO A 312 -19.08 2.81 17.75
C PRO A 312 -17.56 2.84 17.96
N ASP A 313 -16.94 4.03 17.93
CA ASP A 313 -15.48 4.15 18.08
C ASP A 313 -14.96 3.49 19.36
N GLY A 314 -15.65 3.68 20.49
CA GLY A 314 -15.34 3.00 21.75
C GLY A 314 -15.51 1.49 21.72
N GLY A 315 -16.38 0.97 20.85
CA GLY A 315 -16.70 -0.45 20.72
C GLY A 315 -15.85 -1.21 19.69
N THR A 316 -14.87 -0.56 19.06
CA THR A 316 -13.94 -1.21 18.14
C THR A 316 -12.88 -2.05 18.88
N ILE A 317 -12.34 -3.10 18.25
CA ILE A 317 -11.26 -3.91 18.84
C ILE A 317 -10.09 -3.03 19.29
N PRO A 318 -9.61 -2.04 18.49
CA PRO A 318 -8.54 -1.14 18.92
C PRO A 318 -8.85 -0.33 20.20
N SER A 319 -10.04 0.26 20.32
CA SER A 319 -10.42 1.05 21.51
C SER A 319 -10.58 0.19 22.75
N GLN A 320 -11.13 -1.01 22.58
CA GLN A 320 -11.27 -1.96 23.67
C GLN A 320 -9.91 -2.47 24.14
N LEU A 321 -8.98 -2.76 23.22
CA LEU A 321 -7.60 -3.09 23.57
C LEU A 321 -6.87 -1.92 24.24
N GLN A 322 -7.05 -0.68 23.75
CA GLN A 322 -6.48 0.51 24.39
C GLN A 322 -6.94 0.63 25.84
N THR A 323 -8.23 0.37 26.10
CA THR A 323 -8.80 0.38 27.46
C THR A 323 -8.14 -0.67 28.36
N LEU A 324 -7.92 -1.89 27.85
CA LEU A 324 -7.22 -2.95 28.58
C LEU A 324 -5.77 -2.59 28.87
N LEU A 325 -5.04 -2.06 27.88
CA LEU A 325 -3.65 -1.63 28.04
C LEU A 325 -3.53 -0.52 29.09
N ASN A 326 -4.42 0.47 29.08
CA ASN A 326 -4.44 1.52 30.11
C ASN A 326 -4.74 0.98 31.50
N SER A 327 -5.56 -0.08 31.61
CA SER A 327 -5.99 -0.63 32.90
C SER A 327 -4.95 -1.57 33.51
N HIS A 328 -4.25 -2.33 32.67
CA HIS A 328 -3.39 -3.43 33.12
C HIS A 328 -1.90 -3.22 32.84
N ALA A 329 -1.54 -2.33 31.92
CA ALA A 329 -0.16 -1.99 31.58
C ALA A 329 0.04 -0.47 31.33
N PRO A 330 -0.49 0.43 32.19
CA PRO A 330 -0.45 1.88 31.98
C PRO A 330 0.98 2.43 31.86
N GLU A 331 1.94 1.82 32.54
CA GLU A 331 3.35 2.22 32.56
C GLU A 331 4.06 1.97 31.22
N ARG A 332 3.45 1.20 30.33
CA ARG A 332 4.01 0.90 29.00
C ARG A 332 3.70 1.95 27.95
N HIS A 333 2.76 2.86 28.24
CA HIS A 333 2.43 4.02 27.38
C HIS A 333 2.16 3.64 25.91
N PHE A 334 1.47 2.52 25.67
CA PHE A 334 1.07 2.10 24.33
C PHE A 334 -0.07 2.97 23.80
N ILE A 335 0.04 3.37 22.54
CA ILE A 335 -1.10 3.84 21.75
C ILE A 335 -1.54 2.75 20.77
N VAL A 336 -2.84 2.55 20.60
CA VAL A 336 -3.39 1.62 19.61
C VAL A 336 -3.95 2.43 18.46
N GLN A 337 -3.57 2.12 17.22
CA GLN A 337 -4.07 2.81 16.03
C GLN A 337 -4.87 1.87 15.11
N ASN A 338 -6.03 2.35 14.66
CA ASN A 338 -6.96 1.60 13.82
C ASN A 338 -6.78 1.91 12.32
N TYR A 339 -5.94 1.12 11.66
CA TYR A 339 -5.75 1.11 10.20
C TYR A 339 -6.65 0.07 9.52
N GLY A 340 -7.80 -0.28 10.11
CA GLY A 340 -8.80 -1.11 9.44
C GLY A 340 -9.36 -0.43 8.19
N SER A 341 -9.86 -1.23 7.24
CA SER A 341 -10.39 -0.72 5.97
C SER A 341 -11.52 -1.60 5.41
N TYR A 342 -12.47 -0.97 4.70
CA TYR A 342 -13.48 -1.63 3.88
C TYR A 342 -12.92 -2.03 2.52
N ILE A 343 -12.86 -3.34 2.27
CA ILE A 343 -12.13 -3.92 1.15
C ILE A 343 -13.03 -4.21 -0.05
N HIS A 344 -13.79 -3.23 -0.53
CA HIS A 344 -14.67 -3.39 -1.71
C HIS A 344 -13.88 -3.73 -2.99
N GLY A 345 -13.48 -5.00 -3.18
CA GLY A 345 -12.71 -5.47 -4.32
C GLY A 345 -11.25 -5.04 -4.37
N ARG A 346 -10.67 -4.55 -3.26
CA ARG A 346 -9.28 -4.06 -3.17
C ARG A 346 -8.46 -4.73 -2.06
N HIS A 347 -8.42 -6.06 -2.10
CA HIS A 347 -7.78 -6.91 -1.08
C HIS A 347 -6.29 -6.65 -0.89
N GLU A 348 -5.64 -5.96 -1.81
CA GLU A 348 -4.24 -5.63 -1.70
C GLU A 348 -3.98 -4.31 -0.95
N ASP A 349 -5.00 -3.47 -0.72
CA ASP A 349 -4.83 -2.16 -0.06
C ASP A 349 -4.29 -2.27 1.37
N TYR A 350 -4.74 -3.26 2.14
CA TYR A 350 -4.25 -3.43 3.52
C TYR A 350 -2.79 -3.93 3.57
N PHE A 351 -2.32 -4.68 2.57
CA PHE A 351 -0.89 -5.00 2.46
C PHE A 351 -0.06 -3.80 2.00
N ARG A 352 -0.59 -2.95 1.12
CA ARG A 352 0.08 -1.67 0.81
C ARG A 352 0.21 -0.79 2.04
N GLN A 353 -0.86 -0.72 2.84
CA GLN A 353 -0.89 0.01 4.10
C GLN A 353 0.10 -0.55 5.13
N LEU A 354 0.25 -1.88 5.21
CA LEU A 354 1.25 -2.54 6.06
C LEU A 354 2.67 -1.99 5.84
N PHE A 355 3.05 -1.81 4.58
CA PHE A 355 4.38 -1.31 4.20
C PHE A 355 4.54 0.22 4.32
N LEU A 356 3.44 0.95 4.58
CA LEU A 356 3.44 2.39 4.75
C LEU A 356 3.26 2.83 6.20
N LEU A 357 3.13 1.87 7.13
CA LEU A 357 3.05 2.19 8.54
C LEU A 357 4.33 2.89 9.03
N PRO A 358 4.21 3.93 9.86
CA PRO A 358 5.34 4.62 10.46
C PRO A 358 5.88 3.86 11.69
N VAL A 359 6.17 2.56 11.53
CA VAL A 359 6.60 1.67 12.62
C VAL A 359 7.99 2.04 13.16
N LYS A 360 8.16 1.89 14.47
CA LYS A 360 9.40 2.07 15.24
C LYS A 360 9.80 0.77 15.94
N PRO A 361 11.07 0.60 16.33
CA PRO A 361 11.49 -0.54 17.14
C PRO A 361 10.61 -0.71 18.39
N GLY A 362 10.18 -1.95 18.65
CA GLY A 362 9.30 -2.29 19.77
C GLY A 362 7.80 -2.09 19.51
N ASP A 363 7.41 -1.55 18.35
CA ASP A 363 5.99 -1.49 17.96
C ASP A 363 5.43 -2.89 17.66
N ILE A 364 4.10 -2.99 17.71
CA ILE A 364 3.37 -4.24 17.45
C ILE A 364 2.44 -4.03 16.26
N VAL A 365 2.48 -4.93 15.28
CA VAL A 365 1.52 -4.98 14.18
C VAL A 365 0.61 -6.19 14.36
N VAL A 366 -0.69 -5.94 14.41
CA VAL A 366 -1.74 -6.95 14.52
C VAL A 366 -2.46 -7.09 13.19
N ILE A 367 -2.47 -8.31 12.64
CA ILE A 367 -3.10 -8.60 11.35
C ILE A 367 -3.72 -9.99 11.30
N GLN A 368 -4.92 -10.11 10.74
CA GLN A 368 -5.52 -11.40 10.45
C GLN A 368 -4.76 -12.07 9.30
N ALA A 369 -4.26 -13.29 9.51
CA ALA A 369 -3.51 -14.03 8.49
C ALA A 369 -3.77 -15.53 8.56
N THR A 370 -3.38 -16.24 7.51
CA THR A 370 -3.36 -17.72 7.54
C THR A 370 -2.26 -18.21 8.50
N PRO A 371 -2.49 -19.31 9.23
CA PRO A 371 -1.46 -19.93 10.07
C PRO A 371 -0.15 -20.19 9.33
N SER A 372 0.97 -19.77 9.91
CA SER A 372 2.31 -20.01 9.36
C SER A 372 3.29 -20.39 10.47
N LYS A 373 4.30 -21.18 10.13
CA LYS A 373 5.43 -21.46 11.01
C LYS A 373 6.51 -20.36 11.00
N HIS A 374 6.35 -19.35 10.14
CA HIS A 374 7.37 -18.36 9.85
C HIS A 374 7.17 -17.02 10.57
N TYR A 375 6.00 -16.82 11.17
CA TYR A 375 5.68 -15.69 12.05
C TYR A 375 4.84 -16.20 13.21
N PHE A 376 4.76 -15.43 14.28
CA PHE A 376 3.90 -15.76 15.40
C PHE A 376 2.43 -15.71 14.96
N TRP A 377 1.66 -16.75 15.30
CA TRP A 377 0.24 -16.78 15.07
C TRP A 377 -0.50 -17.49 16.21
N ILE A 378 -1.74 -17.08 16.46
CA ILE A 378 -2.64 -17.73 17.41
C ILE A 378 -3.97 -18.12 16.73
N ASP A 379 -4.54 -19.26 17.15
CA ASP A 379 -5.86 -19.69 16.68
C ASP A 379 -6.96 -19.12 17.59
N LEU A 380 -7.68 -18.12 17.11
CA LEU A 380 -8.83 -17.53 17.79
C LEU A 380 -10.16 -18.03 17.20
N SER A 381 -10.15 -19.06 16.34
CA SER A 381 -11.37 -19.52 15.67
C SER A 381 -12.48 -19.95 16.61
N GLN A 382 -12.12 -20.44 17.80
CA GLN A 382 -13.06 -21.05 18.73
C GLN A 382 -13.60 -20.08 19.80
N ILE A 383 -13.06 -18.87 19.94
CA ILE A 383 -13.37 -18.00 21.10
C ILE A 383 -14.83 -17.52 21.12
N LEU A 384 -15.49 -17.52 19.96
CA LEU A 384 -16.91 -17.16 19.82
C LEU A 384 -17.82 -18.38 19.64
N GLN A 385 -17.34 -19.61 19.86
CA GLN A 385 -18.23 -20.76 19.94
C GLN A 385 -19.02 -20.74 21.26
N ARG A 386 -20.26 -21.21 21.23
CA ARG A 386 -21.13 -21.27 22.41
C ARG A 386 -20.77 -22.47 23.30
N PRO A 387 -20.83 -22.33 24.65
CA PRO A 387 -21.20 -21.12 25.40
C PRO A 387 -20.02 -20.16 25.62
N HIS A 388 -20.32 -18.86 25.69
CA HIS A 388 -19.36 -17.80 26.07
C HIS A 388 -20.10 -16.67 26.82
N PRO A 389 -19.41 -15.84 27.62
CA PRO A 389 -20.06 -14.86 28.50
C PRO A 389 -20.44 -13.54 27.81
N TYR A 390 -20.04 -13.34 26.54
CA TYR A 390 -20.18 -12.05 25.84
C TYR A 390 -21.59 -11.71 25.30
N GLY A 391 -22.65 -12.42 25.67
CA GLY A 391 -24.00 -12.13 25.14
C GLY A 391 -24.15 -12.42 23.64
N GLU A 392 -24.91 -11.61 22.90
CA GLU A 392 -24.92 -11.63 21.43
C GLU A 392 -23.66 -10.95 20.85
N VAL A 393 -22.98 -11.59 19.90
CA VAL A 393 -21.65 -11.16 19.40
C VAL A 393 -21.54 -10.96 17.89
N PHE A 394 -22.52 -11.40 17.10
CA PHE A 394 -22.47 -11.37 15.64
C PHE A 394 -23.56 -10.47 15.05
N ILE A 395 -23.18 -9.63 14.09
CA ILE A 395 -24.12 -8.84 13.26
C ILE A 395 -24.60 -9.68 12.08
N ASP A 396 -23.66 -10.40 11.47
CA ASP A 396 -23.92 -11.37 10.42
C ASP A 396 -22.92 -12.53 10.56
N LYS A 397 -22.78 -13.37 9.51
CA LYS A 397 -21.87 -14.53 9.55
C LYS A 397 -20.37 -14.17 9.60
N ARG A 398 -20.00 -12.90 9.41
CA ARG A 398 -18.62 -12.43 9.21
C ARG A 398 -18.23 -11.28 10.16
N HIS A 399 -19.17 -10.42 10.52
CA HIS A 399 -18.93 -9.21 11.31
C HIS A 399 -19.41 -9.37 12.76
N TRP A 400 -18.68 -8.73 13.67
CA TRP A 400 -18.94 -8.74 15.10
C TRP A 400 -19.49 -7.40 15.56
N ASN A 401 -20.40 -7.43 16.53
CA ASN A 401 -20.83 -6.22 17.23
C ASN A 401 -19.78 -5.86 18.30
N GLU A 402 -20.08 -4.85 19.11
CA GLU A 402 -19.21 -4.38 20.20
C GLU A 402 -18.85 -5.48 21.22
N ASN A 403 -19.77 -6.39 21.55
CA ASN A 403 -19.50 -7.51 22.45
C ASN A 403 -18.54 -8.54 21.82
N GLY A 404 -18.69 -8.84 20.52
CA GLY A 404 -17.75 -9.73 19.82
C GLY A 404 -16.37 -9.11 19.65
N ASN A 405 -16.31 -7.79 19.43
CA ASN A 405 -15.06 -7.02 19.44
C ASN A 405 -14.39 -7.05 20.82
N ARG A 406 -15.18 -7.06 21.92
CA ARG A 406 -14.68 -7.22 23.30
C ARG A 406 -13.98 -8.55 23.48
N ALA A 407 -14.64 -9.64 23.09
CA ALA A 407 -14.07 -10.97 23.16
C ALA A 407 -12.75 -11.09 22.38
N MET A 408 -12.66 -10.45 21.22
CA MET A 408 -11.43 -10.35 20.44
C MET A 408 -10.34 -9.55 21.15
N ALA A 409 -10.68 -8.37 21.70
CA ALA A 409 -9.73 -7.54 22.44
C ALA A 409 -9.18 -8.25 23.68
N ASP A 410 -10.03 -8.92 24.46
CA ASP A 410 -9.64 -9.71 25.64
C ASP A 410 -8.67 -10.84 25.26
N ALA A 411 -8.98 -11.59 24.20
CA ALA A 411 -8.13 -12.67 23.71
C ALA A 411 -6.78 -12.16 23.18
N LEU A 412 -6.78 -11.03 22.47
CA LEU A 412 -5.56 -10.40 21.97
C LEU A 412 -4.70 -9.84 23.10
N TYR A 413 -5.30 -9.13 24.07
CA TYR A 413 -4.59 -8.64 25.25
C TYR A 413 -3.88 -9.78 25.99
N LYS A 414 -4.63 -10.86 26.28
CA LYS A 414 -4.08 -12.06 26.92
C LYS A 414 -2.92 -12.65 26.11
N THR A 415 -3.04 -12.67 24.78
CA THR A 415 -1.97 -13.16 23.90
C THR A 415 -0.71 -12.29 24.01
N LEU A 416 -0.87 -10.97 24.02
CA LEU A 416 0.25 -10.04 24.14
C LEU A 416 0.99 -10.23 25.47
N GLU A 417 0.25 -10.38 26.56
CA GLU A 417 0.78 -10.59 27.91
C GLU A 417 1.50 -11.94 28.04
N GLU A 418 0.85 -13.04 27.64
CA GLU A 418 1.38 -14.40 27.80
C GLU A 418 2.58 -14.70 26.88
N ASN A 419 2.73 -13.97 25.77
CA ASN A 419 3.77 -14.22 24.77
C ASN A 419 4.83 -13.12 24.70
N ASP A 420 4.95 -12.29 25.75
CA ASP A 420 6.05 -11.34 25.94
C ASP A 420 6.17 -10.27 24.83
N PHE A 421 5.03 -9.86 24.25
CA PHE A 421 5.00 -8.81 23.22
C PHE A 421 5.30 -7.41 23.78
N PHE A 422 5.31 -7.25 25.11
CA PHE A 422 5.63 -5.97 25.77
C PHE A 422 7.14 -5.74 25.94
N SER A 423 7.96 -6.77 25.71
CA SER A 423 9.42 -6.70 25.71
C SER A 423 9.98 -6.41 24.32
N GLU A 424 11.29 -6.16 24.20
CA GLU A 424 11.92 -6.03 22.89
C GLU A 424 11.78 -7.34 22.08
N PRO A 425 11.56 -7.24 20.76
CA PRO A 425 11.44 -8.43 19.92
C PRO A 425 12.73 -9.26 19.95
N LYS A 426 12.56 -10.57 20.08
CA LYS A 426 13.68 -11.52 19.99
C LYS A 426 14.20 -11.52 18.56
N GLU A 427 15.52 -11.34 18.41
CA GLU A 427 16.22 -11.31 17.11
C GLU A 427 15.70 -12.42 16.18
N ASN A 428 15.15 -12.02 15.05
CA ASN A 428 14.57 -12.96 14.10
C ASN A 428 15.72 -13.61 13.30
N ASN A 429 16.18 -14.78 13.76
CA ASN A 429 17.31 -15.54 13.20
C ASN A 429 17.10 -16.09 11.77
N LEU A 430 16.06 -15.66 11.06
CA LEU A 430 15.84 -16.05 9.66
C LEU A 430 16.78 -15.24 8.77
N PRO A 431 17.67 -15.88 7.99
CA PRO A 431 18.57 -15.15 7.12
C PRO A 431 17.75 -14.30 6.13
N PRO A 432 18.23 -13.12 5.70
CA PRO A 432 17.61 -12.29 4.65
C PRO A 432 17.62 -12.95 3.25
N GLY A 433 17.75 -14.27 3.20
CA GLY A 433 18.11 -15.05 2.03
C GLY A 433 16.91 -15.52 1.23
N THR A 434 16.86 -15.06 -0.03
CA THR A 434 16.16 -15.67 -1.18
C THR A 434 14.64 -15.59 -1.20
N LEU A 435 14.09 -14.37 -1.28
CA LEU A 435 12.71 -14.15 -1.73
C LEU A 435 12.58 -13.00 -2.75
N PHE A 436 13.55 -12.92 -3.65
CA PHE A 436 13.47 -12.08 -4.84
C PHE A 436 12.63 -12.75 -5.92
N ALA A 437 11.36 -12.35 -6.02
CA ALA A 437 10.64 -12.23 -7.28
C ALA A 437 9.30 -11.50 -7.03
N PHE A 438 9.09 -10.39 -7.72
CA PHE A 438 7.82 -9.65 -7.90
C PHE A 438 7.19 -8.80 -6.78
N PRO A 439 7.90 -7.88 -6.09
CA PRO A 439 7.26 -6.90 -5.20
C PRO A 439 6.19 -6.03 -5.90
N HIS A 440 6.44 -5.69 -7.16
CA HIS A 440 5.54 -4.89 -8.01
C HIS A 440 4.22 -5.59 -8.37
N LEU A 441 4.13 -6.93 -8.29
CA LEU A 441 2.86 -7.64 -8.52
C LEU A 441 1.82 -7.35 -7.44
N PHE A 442 2.25 -6.86 -6.28
CA PHE A 442 1.39 -6.61 -5.11
C PHE A 442 1.11 -5.12 -4.89
N GLY A 443 1.55 -4.27 -5.83
CA GLY A 443 1.43 -2.81 -5.74
C GLY A 443 2.05 -2.22 -4.49
N ILE A 444 3.08 -2.86 -3.92
CA ILE A 444 3.94 -2.27 -2.90
C ILE A 444 4.61 -1.06 -3.54
N PRO A 445 4.48 0.15 -2.99
CA PRO A 445 5.09 1.34 -3.57
C PRO A 445 6.61 1.15 -3.72
N GLU A 446 7.14 1.45 -4.91
CA GLU A 446 8.56 1.31 -5.22
C GLU A 446 9.44 2.08 -4.23
N SER A 447 8.94 3.21 -3.71
CA SER A 447 9.57 4.03 -2.68
C SER A 447 9.85 3.26 -1.38
N VAL A 448 8.99 2.32 -0.99
CA VAL A 448 9.18 1.52 0.24
C VAL A 448 10.31 0.51 0.05
N LEU A 449 10.38 -0.11 -1.14
CA LEU A 449 11.45 -1.05 -1.48
C LEU A 449 12.80 -0.33 -1.55
N GLN A 450 12.82 0.88 -2.10
CA GLN A 450 14.04 1.70 -2.23
C GLN A 450 14.52 2.24 -0.88
N SER A 451 13.61 2.59 0.04
CA SER A 451 13.96 3.19 1.34
C SER A 451 14.82 2.31 2.27
N LYS A 452 14.91 0.99 2.02
CA LYS A 452 15.72 0.06 2.81
C LYS A 452 16.50 -0.99 1.99
N ALA A 453 16.47 -0.93 0.66
CA ALA A 453 17.21 -1.85 -0.21
C ALA A 453 18.67 -1.41 -0.43
N ALA A 454 19.47 -1.40 0.64
CA ALA A 454 20.91 -1.58 0.53
C ALA A 454 21.24 -3.09 0.43
N PHE A 455 20.53 -3.85 -0.41
CA PHE A 455 20.88 -5.24 -0.73
C PHE A 455 20.58 -5.52 -2.20
N SER A 456 21.55 -5.16 -3.04
CA SER A 456 21.94 -5.81 -4.29
C SER A 456 20.82 -6.52 -5.09
N THR A 457 20.40 -5.91 -6.20
CA THR A 457 20.82 -6.39 -7.54
C THR A 457 20.49 -5.35 -8.61
N ASN A 458 21.47 -5.12 -9.49
CA ASN A 458 21.35 -4.33 -10.70
C ASN A 458 20.22 -4.88 -11.60
N ILE A 459 19.09 -4.17 -11.64
CA ILE A 459 18.17 -4.20 -12.76
C ILE A 459 17.96 -2.73 -13.16
N PRO A 460 18.21 -2.33 -14.42
CA PRO A 460 17.87 -0.99 -14.87
C PRO A 460 16.34 -0.88 -14.86
N VAL A 461 15.79 -0.21 -13.85
CA VAL A 461 14.35 0.08 -13.79
C VAL A 461 14.06 1.16 -14.84
N LYS A 462 13.37 0.77 -15.92
CA LYS A 462 12.58 1.75 -16.68
C LYS A 462 11.46 2.22 -15.77
N HIS A 463 11.54 3.46 -15.31
CA HIS A 463 10.52 4.13 -14.52
C HIS A 463 9.14 3.93 -15.16
N LYS A 464 8.24 3.22 -14.49
CA LYS A 464 6.80 3.26 -14.79
C LYS A 464 6.12 4.03 -13.66
N LEU A 465 5.89 5.31 -13.91
CA LEU A 465 5.14 6.22 -13.05
C LEU A 465 3.70 6.34 -13.60
N PHE A 466 2.78 6.81 -12.76
CA PHE A 466 1.30 6.75 -12.88
C PHE A 466 0.71 7.15 -14.25
N PRO A 467 -0.52 6.70 -14.60
CA PRO A 467 -1.20 7.14 -15.83
C PRO A 467 -1.31 8.67 -15.90
N GLY A 468 -0.78 9.28 -16.97
CA GLY A 468 -0.75 10.74 -17.17
C GLY A 468 0.54 11.43 -16.73
N TYR A 469 1.41 10.76 -15.96
CA TYR A 469 2.72 11.29 -15.54
C TYR A 469 3.62 11.61 -16.74
N GLU A 470 3.68 10.71 -17.73
CA GLU A 470 4.46 10.89 -18.96
C GLU A 470 4.04 12.16 -19.70
N LYS A 471 2.74 12.48 -19.73
CA LYS A 471 2.26 13.70 -20.37
C LYS A 471 2.69 14.95 -19.60
N GLN A 472 2.52 14.96 -18.29
CA GLN A 472 2.84 16.12 -17.44
C GLN A 472 4.34 16.41 -17.38
N ILE A 473 5.18 15.37 -17.37
CA ILE A 473 6.63 15.56 -17.38
C ILE A 473 7.07 16.08 -18.75
N GLU A 474 6.54 15.57 -19.86
CA GLU A 474 6.88 16.09 -21.19
C GLU A 474 6.40 17.53 -21.36
N GLU A 475 5.18 17.89 -20.92
CA GLU A 475 4.70 19.28 -20.88
C GLU A 475 5.64 20.20 -20.06
N TYR A 476 6.13 19.72 -18.91
CA TYR A 476 7.09 20.48 -18.11
C TYR A 476 8.46 20.60 -18.79
N LYS A 477 8.95 19.52 -19.40
CA LYS A 477 10.21 19.52 -20.16
C LYS A 477 10.14 20.47 -21.36
N GLU A 478 9.00 20.56 -22.04
CA GLU A 478 8.74 21.53 -23.12
C GLU A 478 8.88 22.96 -22.61
N VAL A 479 8.23 23.29 -21.48
CA VAL A 479 8.37 24.62 -20.84
C VAL A 479 9.84 24.92 -20.50
N LEU A 480 10.59 23.96 -19.97
CA LEU A 480 12.02 24.16 -19.70
C LEU A 480 12.82 24.36 -20.99
N TYR A 481 12.54 23.58 -22.03
CA TYR A 481 13.23 23.67 -23.31
C TYR A 481 13.03 25.05 -23.98
N GLU A 482 11.84 25.66 -23.84
CA GLU A 482 11.57 27.03 -24.31
C GLU A 482 12.46 28.09 -23.64
N HIS A 483 12.84 27.86 -22.38
CA HIS A 483 13.69 28.76 -21.60
C HIS A 483 15.18 28.42 -21.70
N ARG A 484 15.54 27.43 -22.53
CA ARG A 484 16.94 27.05 -22.75
C ARG A 484 17.70 28.17 -23.47
N ASN A 485 18.76 28.65 -22.85
CA ASN A 485 19.69 29.54 -23.52
C ASN A 485 20.49 28.74 -24.57
N LYS A 486 20.48 29.21 -25.82
CA LYS A 486 21.17 28.58 -26.96
C LYS A 486 22.67 28.89 -27.00
N ALA A 487 23.13 29.87 -26.23
CA ALA A 487 24.55 30.18 -26.11
C ALA A 487 25.31 29.04 -25.42
N LEU A 488 26.49 28.72 -25.92
CA LEU A 488 27.40 27.76 -25.29
C LEU A 488 27.98 28.40 -24.03
N GLY A 489 27.70 27.81 -22.86
CA GLY A 489 28.17 28.30 -21.57
C GLY A 489 27.90 27.31 -20.45
N GLU A 490 28.59 27.49 -19.32
CA GLU A 490 28.36 26.70 -18.11
C GLU A 490 27.14 27.26 -17.37
N ASN A 491 25.99 26.62 -17.56
CA ASN A 491 24.76 27.05 -16.89
C ASN A 491 24.70 26.52 -15.46
N GLY A 492 24.17 27.36 -14.58
CA GLY A 492 24.01 27.11 -13.16
C GLY A 492 22.56 26.93 -12.78
N ALA A 493 22.31 26.27 -11.64
CA ALA A 493 20.97 26.21 -11.06
C ALA A 493 20.96 26.45 -9.55
N ILE A 494 19.90 27.10 -9.07
CA ILE A 494 19.50 27.13 -7.66
C ILE A 494 18.07 26.62 -7.57
N VAL A 495 17.78 25.84 -6.53
CA VAL A 495 16.41 25.45 -6.16
C VAL A 495 16.12 26.08 -4.80
N MET A 496 15.05 26.86 -4.68
CA MET A 496 14.72 27.55 -3.42
C MET A 496 13.21 27.66 -3.18
N THR A 497 12.81 27.62 -1.91
CA THR A 497 11.42 27.89 -1.52
C THR A 497 11.15 29.40 -1.43
N ALA A 498 12.09 30.19 -0.90
CA ALA A 498 12.00 31.65 -0.79
C ALA A 498 10.69 32.17 -0.17
N GLY A 499 10.31 31.64 1.01
CA GLY A 499 9.09 32.03 1.72
C GLY A 499 9.35 32.78 3.03
N PRO A 500 9.72 34.08 3.01
CA PRO A 500 9.91 34.97 1.84
C PRO A 500 11.35 34.98 1.28
N PHE A 501 11.58 35.71 0.19
CA PHE A 501 12.91 35.99 -0.36
C PHE A 501 13.69 36.92 0.59
N THR A 502 14.96 36.62 0.86
CA THR A 502 15.76 37.29 1.91
C THR A 502 17.12 37.72 1.37
N TYR A 503 17.87 38.54 2.11
CA TYR A 503 19.24 38.86 1.74
C TYR A 503 20.17 37.63 1.70
N GLY A 504 19.82 36.56 2.42
CA GLY A 504 20.52 35.28 2.33
C GLY A 504 20.30 34.61 0.98
N HIS A 505 19.06 34.58 0.48
CA HIS A 505 18.76 34.08 -0.88
C HIS A 505 19.43 34.96 -1.94
N ARG A 506 19.31 36.28 -1.82
CA ARG A 506 19.91 37.25 -2.74
C ARG A 506 21.43 37.05 -2.87
N TYR A 507 22.11 36.86 -1.75
CA TYR A 507 23.54 36.58 -1.73
C TYR A 507 23.93 35.30 -2.49
N LEU A 508 23.18 34.21 -2.29
CA LEU A 508 23.40 32.96 -3.04
C LEU A 508 23.19 33.17 -4.55
N VAL A 509 22.16 33.93 -4.93
CA VAL A 509 21.88 34.25 -6.34
C VAL A 509 23.01 35.07 -6.96
N GLU A 510 23.46 36.14 -6.30
CA GLU A 510 24.57 36.98 -6.79
C GLU A 510 25.86 36.17 -6.97
N TYR A 511 26.17 35.31 -6.00
CA TYR A 511 27.35 34.46 -6.04
C TYR A 511 27.31 33.49 -7.24
N ALA A 512 26.16 32.83 -7.44
CA ALA A 512 25.95 31.87 -8.51
C ALA A 512 25.89 32.53 -9.89
N ALA A 513 25.22 33.70 -9.99
CA ALA A 513 25.07 34.44 -11.23
C ALA A 513 26.41 34.94 -11.76
N ALA A 514 27.34 35.32 -10.88
CA ALA A 514 28.70 35.69 -11.27
C ALA A 514 29.54 34.53 -11.84
N ARG A 515 29.09 33.28 -11.69
CA ARG A 515 29.83 32.05 -12.05
C ARG A 515 29.08 31.15 -13.02
N ALA A 516 27.94 31.59 -13.51
CA ALA A 516 27.12 30.86 -14.46
C ALA A 516 26.85 31.73 -15.69
N SER A 517 26.94 31.13 -16.88
CA SER A 517 26.58 31.82 -18.11
C SER A 517 25.09 32.18 -18.12
N THR A 518 24.25 31.25 -17.68
CA THR A 518 22.85 31.49 -17.31
C THR A 518 22.58 30.80 -15.97
N LEU A 519 21.99 31.52 -15.02
CA LEU A 519 21.56 30.97 -13.74
C LEU A 519 20.05 30.72 -13.76
N TYR A 520 19.65 29.46 -13.67
CA TYR A 520 18.25 29.06 -13.54
C TYR A 520 17.86 28.96 -12.06
N ILE A 521 16.86 29.73 -11.64
CA ILE A 521 16.31 29.63 -10.29
C ILE A 521 14.98 28.90 -10.37
N PHE A 522 14.90 27.71 -9.78
CA PHE A 522 13.65 26.98 -9.62
C PHE A 522 13.00 27.34 -8.29
N VAL A 523 11.87 28.06 -8.37
CA VAL A 523 11.04 28.36 -7.21
C VAL A 523 10.14 27.16 -6.94
N VAL A 524 10.24 26.59 -5.75
CA VAL A 524 9.47 25.39 -5.36
C VAL A 524 7.98 25.70 -5.33
N LYS A 525 7.20 25.00 -6.15
CA LYS A 525 5.74 25.08 -6.22
C LYS A 525 5.11 24.17 -5.17
N ASP A 526 4.68 24.78 -4.06
CA ASP A 526 4.03 24.13 -2.92
C ASP A 526 2.96 25.08 -2.36
N ASN A 527 1.82 24.51 -1.95
CA ASN A 527 0.59 25.21 -1.56
C ASN A 527 0.33 25.20 -0.05
N LYS A 528 1.36 24.93 0.78
CA LYS A 528 1.22 24.84 2.26
C LYS A 528 2.25 25.66 3.06
N THR A 529 2.96 26.59 2.42
CA THR A 529 3.79 27.57 3.14
C THR A 529 2.96 28.77 3.61
N PHE A 530 3.37 29.44 4.69
CA PHE A 530 2.73 30.68 5.18
C PHE A 530 2.49 31.73 4.08
N LEU A 531 3.35 31.76 3.07
CA LEU A 531 3.17 32.58 1.86
C LEU A 531 2.82 31.67 0.68
N GLU A 532 1.84 32.07 -0.13
CA GLU A 532 1.43 31.33 -1.33
C GLU A 532 2.56 31.27 -2.37
N TYR A 533 2.52 30.27 -3.25
CA TYR A 533 3.55 30.08 -4.27
C TYR A 533 3.71 31.32 -5.18
N GLU A 534 2.60 31.90 -5.59
CA GLU A 534 2.53 33.06 -6.47
C GLU A 534 3.27 34.26 -5.84
N ASP A 535 3.15 34.43 -4.53
CA ASP A 535 3.84 35.49 -3.79
C ASP A 535 5.35 35.25 -3.73
N ARG A 536 5.75 34.02 -3.43
CA ARG A 536 7.17 33.61 -3.39
C ARG A 536 7.81 33.78 -4.76
N TYR A 537 7.12 33.35 -5.81
CA TYR A 537 7.58 33.49 -7.19
C TYR A 537 7.74 34.98 -7.58
N ALA A 538 6.75 35.82 -7.24
CA ALA A 538 6.81 37.26 -7.50
C ALA A 538 7.98 37.93 -6.75
N MET A 539 8.17 37.62 -5.47
CA MET A 539 9.27 38.17 -4.66
C MET A 539 10.65 37.77 -5.20
N VAL A 540 10.83 36.51 -5.64
CA VAL A 540 12.09 36.05 -6.26
C VAL A 540 12.32 36.76 -7.59
N LYS A 541 11.29 36.85 -8.42
CA LYS A 541 11.37 37.49 -9.75
C LYS A 541 11.73 38.98 -9.64
N GLU A 542 11.07 39.73 -8.78
CA GLU A 542 11.39 41.15 -8.60
C GLU A 542 12.71 41.33 -7.86
N GLY A 543 13.00 40.49 -6.86
CA GLY A 543 14.25 40.51 -6.12
C GLY A 543 15.49 40.06 -6.89
N THR A 544 15.38 39.67 -8.17
CA THR A 544 16.51 39.26 -9.04
C THR A 544 16.49 39.93 -10.41
N LYS A 545 15.56 40.85 -10.65
CA LYS A 545 15.30 41.47 -11.96
C LYS A 545 16.46 42.29 -12.52
N ASP A 546 17.30 42.84 -11.65
CA ASP A 546 18.50 43.58 -12.00
C ASP A 546 19.66 42.69 -12.48
N LEU A 547 19.56 41.36 -12.33
CA LEU A 547 20.58 40.41 -12.76
C LEU A 547 20.26 39.87 -14.16
N PRO A 548 21.03 40.26 -15.21
CA PRO A 548 20.65 40.04 -16.61
C PRO A 548 20.76 38.59 -17.08
N ASN A 549 21.50 37.74 -16.35
CA ASN A 549 21.73 36.33 -16.68
C ASN A 549 20.93 35.37 -15.79
N VAL A 550 19.94 35.86 -15.04
CA VAL A 550 19.09 35.06 -14.16
C VAL A 550 17.74 34.79 -14.81
N VAL A 551 17.32 33.51 -14.79
CA VAL A 551 16.01 33.07 -15.28
C VAL A 551 15.26 32.39 -14.14
N VAL A 552 14.12 32.95 -13.75
CA VAL A 552 13.29 32.41 -12.67
C VAL A 552 12.21 31.51 -13.25
N LEU A 553 12.26 30.23 -12.91
CA LEU A 553 11.35 29.18 -13.39
C LEU A 553 10.56 28.58 -12.23
N SER A 554 9.38 28.07 -12.55
CA SER A 554 8.66 27.17 -11.63
C SER A 554 9.41 25.85 -11.53
N SER A 555 9.46 25.24 -10.34
CA SER A 555 9.93 23.87 -10.16
C SER A 555 8.99 22.81 -10.78
N GLY A 556 7.80 23.24 -11.24
CA GLY A 556 6.71 22.34 -11.56
C GLY A 556 6.35 21.47 -10.35
N MET A 557 5.80 20.28 -10.63
CA MET A 557 5.55 19.27 -9.60
C MET A 557 6.76 18.32 -9.43
N PHE A 558 7.95 18.65 -9.95
CA PHE A 558 9.02 17.67 -10.17
C PHE A 558 10.36 17.96 -9.48
N ILE A 559 10.60 19.20 -9.03
CA ILE A 559 11.88 19.56 -8.37
C ILE A 559 11.59 20.04 -6.96
N GLY A 560 12.09 19.32 -5.95
CA GLY A 560 11.86 19.67 -4.55
C GLY A 560 10.38 19.62 -4.12
N SER A 561 9.57 18.81 -4.79
CA SER A 561 8.13 18.64 -4.53
C SER A 561 7.84 17.37 -3.72
N ARG A 562 6.59 17.24 -3.21
CA ARG A 562 6.10 16.03 -2.53
C ARG A 562 6.16 14.75 -3.40
N LEU A 563 6.20 14.90 -4.74
CA LEU A 563 6.24 13.76 -5.68
C LEU A 563 7.63 13.14 -5.82
N THR A 564 8.70 13.94 -5.67
CA THR A 564 10.09 13.48 -5.80
C THR A 564 10.80 13.38 -4.44
N PHE A 565 10.31 14.07 -3.41
CA PHE A 565 10.95 14.08 -2.10
C PHE A 565 9.99 14.35 -0.92
N SER A 566 9.26 13.32 -0.48
CA SER A 566 8.28 13.40 0.62
C SER A 566 8.89 13.76 1.99
N SER A 567 10.18 13.51 2.22
CA SER A 567 10.87 13.76 3.49
C SER A 567 11.33 15.22 3.70
N TYR A 568 11.51 16.03 2.65
CA TYR A 568 11.84 17.47 2.80
C TYR A 568 10.73 18.27 3.46
N TYR A 569 9.50 17.82 3.23
CA TYR A 569 8.27 18.50 3.60
C TYR A 569 8.06 18.57 5.12
N ASN A 570 8.59 17.61 5.87
CA ASN A 570 8.50 17.54 7.33
C ASN A 570 9.83 17.89 8.03
N ARG A 571 10.67 18.76 7.43
CA ARG A 571 12.00 19.09 8.00
C ARG A 571 11.94 19.57 9.45
N GLU A 572 10.89 20.26 9.86
CA GLU A 572 10.70 20.73 11.25
C GLU A 572 10.37 19.58 12.23
N LYS A 573 9.89 18.43 11.74
CA LYS A 573 9.52 17.23 12.52
C LYS A 573 10.47 16.03 12.32
N LEU A 574 11.47 16.15 11.45
CA LEU A 574 12.35 15.05 11.01
C LEU A 574 13.85 15.32 11.27
N GLN A 575 14.19 16.21 12.20
CA GLN A 575 15.59 16.57 12.49
C GLN A 575 16.44 15.37 12.99
N GLU A 576 15.80 14.30 13.50
CA GLU A 576 16.45 13.07 13.99
C GLU A 576 16.37 11.88 13.01
N VAL A 577 15.82 12.06 11.80
CA VAL A 577 15.59 10.97 10.84
C VAL A 577 16.61 11.01 9.70
N LYS A 578 17.18 9.85 9.37
CA LYS A 578 17.99 9.67 8.17
C LYS A 578 17.07 9.61 6.94
N ILE A 579 17.21 10.56 6.02
CA ILE A 579 16.38 10.66 4.81
C ILE A 579 17.20 10.27 3.58
N ASP A 580 16.53 9.83 2.51
CA ASP A 580 17.17 9.53 1.23
C ASP A 580 16.66 10.48 0.12
N PRO A 581 17.41 11.53 -0.24
CA PRO A 581 17.08 12.42 -1.34
C PRO A 581 17.50 11.93 -2.72
N SER A 582 18.05 10.72 -2.84
CA SER A 582 18.68 10.24 -4.08
C SER A 582 17.74 10.30 -5.27
N SER A 583 16.44 10.01 -5.11
CA SER A 583 15.47 10.04 -6.20
C SER A 583 15.30 11.42 -6.84
N ASP A 584 15.18 12.48 -6.03
CA ASP A 584 15.05 13.87 -6.52
C ASP A 584 16.37 14.37 -7.12
N VAL A 585 17.51 14.01 -6.51
CA VAL A 585 18.85 14.36 -7.00
C VAL A 585 19.15 13.68 -8.34
N ILE A 586 18.84 12.38 -8.47
CA ILE A 586 19.00 11.61 -9.71
C ILE A 586 18.08 12.19 -10.78
N PHE A 587 16.80 12.42 -10.47
CA PHE A 587 15.84 13.00 -11.40
C PHE A 587 16.31 14.36 -11.93
N PHE A 588 16.73 15.27 -11.05
CA PHE A 588 17.28 16.56 -11.47
C PHE A 588 18.48 16.39 -12.39
N SER A 589 19.42 15.49 -12.04
CA SER A 589 20.64 15.27 -12.82
C SER A 589 20.40 14.65 -14.20
N LYS A 590 19.42 13.75 -14.34
CA LYS A 590 19.16 12.99 -15.56
C LYS A 590 18.09 13.58 -16.47
N GLU A 591 17.07 14.21 -15.88
CA GLU A 591 15.89 14.65 -16.63
C GLU A 591 15.83 16.17 -16.79
N ILE A 592 16.33 16.95 -15.82
CA ILE A 592 16.21 18.42 -15.83
C ILE A 592 17.47 19.11 -16.31
N ALA A 593 18.61 18.78 -15.70
CA ALA A 593 19.88 19.43 -15.99
C ALA A 593 20.29 19.34 -17.47
N PRO A 594 20.09 18.21 -18.18
CA PRO A 594 20.45 18.12 -19.59
C PRO A 594 19.65 19.04 -20.51
N ILE A 595 18.37 19.32 -20.18
CA ILE A 595 17.47 20.16 -21.00
C ILE A 595 17.99 21.59 -21.05
N LEU A 596 18.39 22.13 -19.90
CA LEU A 596 18.90 23.49 -19.74
C LEU A 596 20.43 23.58 -19.84
N ASN A 597 21.10 22.46 -20.14
CA ASN A 597 22.57 22.34 -20.13
C ASN A 597 23.21 22.81 -18.80
N ILE A 598 22.58 22.50 -17.67
CA ILE A 598 23.09 22.84 -16.34
C ILE A 598 24.28 21.95 -16.02
N LYS A 599 25.38 22.56 -15.58
CA LYS A 599 26.61 21.88 -15.14
C LYS A 599 26.86 21.99 -13.65
N THR A 600 26.32 23.02 -13.03
CA THR A 600 26.60 23.33 -11.62
C THR A 600 25.33 23.68 -10.88
N ARG A 601 25.09 23.04 -9.73
CA ARG A 601 24.05 23.47 -8.79
C ARG A 601 24.71 24.21 -7.62
N PHE A 602 24.12 25.33 -7.22
CA PHE A 602 24.62 26.17 -6.13
C PHE A 602 23.69 26.06 -4.92
N VAL A 603 24.27 25.85 -3.74
CA VAL A 603 23.55 25.74 -2.47
C VAL A 603 24.28 26.50 -1.36
N GLY A 604 23.55 26.92 -0.33
CA GLY A 604 24.15 27.41 0.91
C GLY A 604 24.42 26.25 1.88
N THR A 605 25.44 26.41 2.73
CA THR A 605 25.66 25.51 3.87
C THR A 605 24.46 25.52 4.79
N GLU A 606 24.16 24.37 5.39
CA GLU A 606 23.08 24.25 6.37
C GLU A 606 23.53 23.41 7.57
N PRO A 607 24.05 24.06 8.62
CA PRO A 607 24.53 23.36 9.81
C PRO A 607 23.41 23.03 10.82
N PHE A 608 22.24 23.66 10.70
CA PHE A 608 21.17 23.57 11.71
C PHE A 608 19.92 22.80 11.25
N ASP A 609 19.81 22.48 9.96
CA ASP A 609 18.74 21.64 9.41
C ASP A 609 19.33 20.36 8.80
N THR A 610 19.21 19.27 9.56
CA THR A 610 19.77 17.95 9.25
C THR A 610 19.21 17.39 7.94
N VAL A 611 18.00 17.79 7.54
CA VAL A 611 17.35 17.33 6.30
C VAL A 611 18.01 17.96 5.07
N THR A 612 18.20 19.28 5.10
CA THR A 612 18.90 20.01 4.03
C THR A 612 20.38 19.65 3.98
N LYS A 613 21.02 19.38 5.13
CA LYS A 613 22.39 18.86 5.18
C LYS A 613 22.54 17.51 4.47
N GLN A 614 21.69 16.54 4.79
CA GLN A 614 21.67 15.22 4.14
C GLN A 614 21.38 15.34 2.63
N TYR A 615 20.58 16.32 2.23
CA TYR A 615 20.33 16.65 0.82
C TYR A 615 21.61 17.14 0.11
N ASN A 616 22.36 18.08 0.71
CA ASN A 616 23.65 18.53 0.19
C ASN A 616 24.67 17.39 0.09
N GLU A 617 24.78 16.55 1.12
CA GLU A 617 25.67 15.38 1.13
C GLU A 617 25.34 14.37 0.01
N THR A 618 24.06 14.18 -0.30
CA THR A 618 23.61 13.27 -1.36
C THR A 618 23.92 13.84 -2.75
N MET A 619 23.75 15.15 -2.94
CA MET A 619 24.16 15.81 -4.18
C MET A 619 25.67 15.70 -4.42
N HIS A 620 26.51 15.88 -3.40
CA HIS A 620 27.96 15.69 -3.50
C HIS A 620 28.34 14.27 -3.96
N LYS A 621 27.55 13.26 -3.61
CA LYS A 621 27.77 11.86 -4.03
C LYS A 621 27.31 11.58 -5.47
N ILE A 622 26.11 12.05 -5.83
CA ILE A 622 25.43 11.62 -7.07
C ILE A 622 25.79 12.50 -8.28
N PHE A 623 25.99 13.81 -8.10
CA PHE A 623 26.24 14.72 -9.22
C PHE A 623 27.51 14.41 -10.01
N PRO A 624 28.66 14.06 -9.39
CA PRO A 624 29.86 13.70 -10.14
C PRO A 624 29.65 12.53 -11.10
N GLU A 625 28.87 11.51 -10.70
CA GLU A 625 28.56 10.35 -11.54
C GLU A 625 27.70 10.69 -12.76
N ASN A 626 26.99 11.82 -12.73
CA ASN A 626 26.10 12.28 -13.79
C ASN A 626 26.65 13.50 -14.56
N GLY A 627 27.92 13.87 -14.32
CA GLY A 627 28.57 14.99 -15.01
C GLY A 627 28.10 16.38 -14.57
N LEU A 628 27.58 16.49 -13.34
CA LEU A 628 27.25 17.75 -12.67
C LEU A 628 28.23 18.01 -11.51
N SER A 629 28.33 19.26 -11.09
CA SER A 629 29.03 19.67 -9.88
C SER A 629 28.08 20.34 -8.88
N LEU A 630 28.38 20.20 -7.57
CA LEU A 630 27.73 20.95 -6.52
C LEU A 630 28.71 21.99 -5.97
N VAL A 631 28.29 23.24 -5.88
CA VAL A 631 29.02 24.31 -5.21
C VAL A 631 28.24 24.74 -3.98
N GLU A 632 28.79 24.43 -2.81
CA GLU A 632 28.22 24.79 -1.51
C GLU A 632 28.97 25.99 -0.92
N ILE A 633 28.25 27.06 -0.59
CA ILE A 633 28.83 28.30 -0.04
C ILE A 633 28.37 28.58 1.38
N GLN A 634 29.20 29.25 2.17
CA GLN A 634 28.82 29.67 3.51
C GLN A 634 27.64 30.64 3.49
N ARG A 635 26.70 30.45 4.41
CA ARG A 635 25.53 31.34 4.55
C ARG A 635 25.94 32.76 4.94
N LYS A 636 25.14 33.73 4.48
CA LYS A 636 25.28 35.13 4.87
C LYS A 636 24.73 35.36 6.27
N GLU A 637 25.55 35.97 7.11
CA GLU A 637 25.23 36.32 8.49
C GLU A 637 25.18 37.84 8.67
N ILE A 638 24.34 38.31 9.60
CA ILE A 638 24.33 39.69 10.07
C ILE A 638 24.39 39.65 11.60
N GLY A 639 25.48 40.15 12.17
CA GLY A 639 25.72 40.14 13.62
C GLY A 639 25.73 38.73 14.20
N ASP A 640 26.51 37.82 13.60
CA ASP A 640 26.68 36.41 14.00
C ASP A 640 25.40 35.55 13.97
N VAL A 641 24.32 36.04 13.33
CA VAL A 641 23.08 35.29 13.15
C VAL A 641 22.80 35.12 11.65
N ALA A 642 22.59 33.86 11.24
CA ALA A 642 22.22 33.53 9.87
C ALA A 642 20.87 34.17 9.48
N ILE A 643 20.82 34.74 8.27
CA ILE A 643 19.58 35.30 7.72
C ILE A 643 18.68 34.15 7.26
N SER A 644 17.59 33.89 7.99
CA SER A 644 16.64 32.81 7.66
C SER A 644 15.23 33.33 7.35
N ALA A 645 14.53 32.64 6.44
CA ALA A 645 13.14 32.95 6.10
C ALA A 645 12.17 32.66 7.26
N SER A 646 12.49 31.71 8.15
CA SER A 646 11.69 31.44 9.36
C SER A 646 11.70 32.61 10.34
N ARG A 647 12.84 33.30 10.50
CA ARG A 647 12.93 34.53 11.29
C ARG A 647 12.04 35.63 10.72
N VAL A 648 12.01 35.77 9.39
CA VAL A 648 11.14 36.77 8.75
C VAL A 648 9.66 36.46 9.01
N ARG A 649 9.24 35.19 8.91
CA ARG A 649 7.85 34.80 9.19
C ARG A 649 7.42 35.14 10.62
N ARG A 650 8.26 34.83 11.62
CA ARG A 650 8.00 35.20 13.02
C ARG A 650 7.86 36.72 13.19
N LEU A 651 8.76 37.51 12.60
CA LEU A 651 8.67 38.98 12.67
C LEU A 651 7.44 39.54 11.93
N LEU A 652 6.99 38.84 10.88
CA LEU A 652 5.81 39.21 10.11
C LEU A 652 4.52 38.96 10.90
N GLU A 653 4.45 37.85 11.66
CA GLU A 653 3.38 37.60 12.64
C GLU A 653 3.33 38.69 13.73
N GLU A 654 4.50 39.16 14.17
CA GLU A 654 4.64 40.27 15.13
C GLU A 654 4.42 41.67 14.51
N LYS A 655 4.13 41.75 13.20
CA LYS A 655 4.04 43.00 12.42
C LYS A 655 5.27 43.92 12.54
N ASN A 656 6.45 43.37 12.85
CA ASN A 656 7.66 44.14 13.07
C ASN A 656 8.43 44.42 11.77
N PHE A 657 7.88 45.30 10.93
CA PHE A 657 8.47 45.66 9.63
C PHE A 657 9.82 46.36 9.74
N VAL A 658 10.14 46.97 10.88
CA VAL A 658 11.45 47.59 11.11
C VAL A 658 12.53 46.53 11.12
N GLU A 659 12.37 45.44 11.86
CA GLU A 659 13.34 44.35 11.87
C GLU A 659 13.34 43.54 10.57
N ILE A 660 12.19 43.37 9.92
CA ILE A 660 12.12 42.70 8.60
C ILE A 660 12.98 43.43 7.57
N SER A 661 12.95 44.78 7.54
CA SER A 661 13.71 45.60 6.59
C SER A 661 15.22 45.35 6.61
N LYS A 662 15.76 44.86 7.74
CA LYS A 662 17.18 44.56 7.91
C LYS A 662 17.61 43.24 7.27
N ILE A 663 16.66 42.33 6.99
CA ILE A 663 16.96 40.95 6.61
C ILE A 663 16.36 40.52 5.25
N VAL A 664 15.56 41.39 4.62
CA VAL A 664 15.00 41.16 3.28
C VAL A 664 15.28 42.33 2.33
N PRO A 665 15.39 42.09 1.01
CA PRO A 665 15.49 43.15 0.01
C PRO A 665 14.30 44.11 0.05
N GLU A 666 14.51 45.37 -0.37
CA GLU A 666 13.45 46.39 -0.41
C GLU A 666 12.23 45.96 -1.25
N THR A 667 12.46 45.21 -2.32
CA THR A 667 11.41 44.64 -3.17
C THR A 667 10.53 43.65 -2.40
N THR A 668 11.13 42.80 -1.57
CA THR A 668 10.42 41.88 -0.68
C THR A 668 9.71 42.64 0.45
N LEU A 669 10.36 43.64 1.05
CA LEU A 669 9.76 44.46 2.11
C LEU A 669 8.51 45.18 1.61
N SER A 670 8.59 45.80 0.42
CA SER A 670 7.47 46.50 -0.22
C SER A 670 6.31 45.54 -0.47
N TYR A 671 6.59 44.36 -1.04
CA TYR A 671 5.59 43.32 -1.28
C TYR A 671 4.89 42.85 0.01
N LEU A 672 5.67 42.62 1.07
CA LEU A 672 5.14 42.19 2.36
C LEU A 672 4.27 43.28 3.02
N LYS A 673 4.66 44.56 2.92
CA LYS A 673 3.85 45.68 3.43
C LYS A 673 2.54 45.85 2.67
N GLU A 674 2.59 45.76 1.34
CA GLU A 674 1.40 45.91 0.49
C GLU A 674 0.37 44.80 0.76
N LYS A 675 0.82 43.55 0.86
CA LYS A 675 -0.08 42.39 0.96
C LYS A 675 -0.43 41.98 2.40
N TYR A 676 0.47 42.22 3.37
CA TYR A 676 0.35 41.74 4.75
C TYR A 676 0.50 42.85 5.82
N GLY A 677 0.56 44.12 5.42
CA GLY A 677 0.71 45.25 6.35
C GLY A 677 -0.59 45.70 7.04
N GLY A 678 -1.74 45.22 6.58
CA GLY A 678 -3.09 45.54 7.12
C GLY A 678 -3.37 44.97 8.50
#